data_AF-A0A6P5AWD6-F1
#
_entry.id   AF-A0A6P5AWD6-F1
#
_cell.length_a   1.000
_cell.length_b   1.000
_cell.length_c   1.000
_cell.angle_alpha   90.00
_cell.angle_beta   90.00
_cell.angle_gamma   90.00
#
_symmetry.space_group_name_H-M   'P 1'
#
loop_
_entity.id
_entity.type
_entity.pdbx_description
1 polymer ?
#
loop_
_entity_poly.entity_id
_entity_poly.type
_entity_poly.pdbx_seq_one_letter_code
_entity_poly.pdbx_strand_id
1 'polypeptide(L)'
;MAGREYSTSFSEFDTEDLSLETTVPTDFSDEAEGDRSRGGRARKEKVTKQLIERKQLAHDLQLVRIELSQKNLIIENLKAEHVTKVEELEEKLSDALHQRHILQAKLESQLKMHQEESRRRQEQTRAEIERIMQRQQQLETANARLQAHAGDIRRSLRDLNLAEGQYFELKGMGRGVLNISRYMILVHLLVIILTAVTMILPLPQSYIYVNIIDFEGNVYLSTVHFSCMQNLKVEKQGRSDAEVKCQRLTLELADTKSQIQQGDYKRENYDRVKSERDDLEHEVLDSKKKYTYLDAAHRTVSKERDDTQKELSAAKQALALLRQDKDYLTKHTNDLGSKMTFNEERLQQLTVQLDDAKRAREEMYEKYVASRDHYKAEYERRLAEELDQIRVKTDQEMDRLRVSTREMYERENRNLREARDAAVAEKERLVLAEREATRRSEDLVAEFRQLQNGADTKTSELQNELKLKSFETERTQMVHEETVRNLKQCQIDNEKLQNKLEVMTREYYELQRSTEKQFLEMETQNKDLKSRVETYEKLEQELDDVVMQAAEVENEDEAERVLFSYGYGANVPSTAKRRLKQSVHLARRVLQLERQNTSLRKDMDRQKTEAQHVAEELSAANRVLDQSQQPYSYLIESLRLRDSQINAQKNHIQQLQEDLSRFEKERADLIKTKNQMTSDLERLLNQREEMAVMKQVVQSLHSRRYGDDRPHPQEASTTSTAVRSTGPRVRAPLQDSNTYTPAPTLFTNRDPPEWYKRVKQRSGTERTKYSQVYATS
;
A
#
# COMPACT_ATOMS: atom_id res chain seq x y z
N MET A 1 -67.66 -35.68 -31.58
CA MET A 1 -66.96 -36.92 -31.15
C MET A 1 -65.83 -37.14 -32.15
N ALA A 2 -64.56 -37.33 -31.79
CA ALA A 2 -63.84 -37.22 -30.53
C ALA A 2 -62.35 -36.86 -30.87
N GLY A 3 -61.47 -36.43 -29.97
CA GLY A 3 -61.65 -36.06 -28.56
C GLY A 3 -60.41 -36.37 -27.71
N ARG A 4 -59.50 -35.39 -27.55
CA ARG A 4 -58.20 -35.49 -26.84
C ARG A 4 -57.21 -36.45 -27.56
N GLU A 5 -55.90 -36.50 -27.27
CA GLU A 5 -55.12 -36.04 -26.11
C GLU A 5 -53.84 -35.29 -26.51
N TYR A 6 -53.38 -34.38 -25.65
CA TYR A 6 -51.98 -33.94 -25.57
C TYR A 6 -51.55 -34.01 -24.10
N SER A 7 -50.36 -34.57 -23.85
CA SER A 7 -49.94 -34.96 -22.49
C SER A 7 -49.54 -33.75 -21.64
N THR A 8 -50.00 -33.74 -20.40
CA THR A 8 -49.52 -32.83 -19.36
C THR A 8 -48.13 -33.25 -18.86
N SER A 9 -47.15 -32.35 -18.92
CA SER A 9 -45.88 -32.49 -18.19
C SER A 9 -45.21 -31.14 -17.97
N PHE A 10 -45.71 -30.36 -17.01
CA PHE A 10 -44.91 -29.34 -16.33
C PHE A 10 -45.28 -29.36 -14.85
N SER A 11 -44.27 -29.54 -13.99
CA SER A 11 -44.43 -29.74 -12.55
C SER A 11 -44.27 -28.44 -11.78
N GLU A 12 -44.71 -28.49 -10.52
CA GLU A 12 -44.63 -27.45 -9.50
C GLU A 12 -43.36 -26.59 -9.53
N PHE A 13 -43.56 -25.28 -9.44
CA PHE A 13 -42.75 -24.42 -8.59
C PHE A 13 -43.69 -23.60 -7.73
N ASP A 14 -43.63 -23.80 -6.42
CA ASP A 14 -44.39 -22.99 -5.47
C ASP A 14 -43.90 -21.54 -5.49
N THR A 15 -44.82 -20.60 -5.64
CA THR A 15 -44.60 -19.19 -5.31
C THR A 15 -45.57 -18.81 -4.21
N GLU A 16 -45.07 -18.66 -2.99
CA GLU A 16 -45.86 -18.23 -1.83
C GLU A 16 -46.40 -16.80 -2.09
N ASP A 17 -47.72 -16.67 -2.23
CA ASP A 17 -48.38 -15.37 -2.39
C ASP A 17 -48.29 -14.57 -1.09
N LEU A 18 -47.24 -13.74 -0.99
CA LEU A 18 -47.08 -12.78 0.11
C LEU A 18 -48.02 -11.59 -0.11
N SER A 19 -49.30 -11.76 0.28
CA SER A 19 -50.36 -10.78 0.11
C SER A 19 -50.10 -9.47 0.88
N LEU A 20 -49.55 -8.45 0.21
CA LEU A 20 -49.42 -7.10 0.77
C LEU A 20 -50.78 -6.36 0.73
N GLU A 21 -51.58 -6.50 1.78
CA GLU A 21 -52.73 -5.62 2.01
C GLU A 21 -52.26 -4.19 2.31
N THR A 22 -52.65 -3.24 1.45
CA THR A 22 -52.28 -1.82 1.55
C THR A 22 -53.24 -1.01 2.44
N THR A 23 -53.45 -1.47 3.68
CA THR A 23 -54.19 -0.69 4.70
C THR A 23 -53.29 0.37 5.32
N VAL A 24 -53.62 1.66 5.12
CA VAL A 24 -52.91 2.81 5.72
C VAL A 24 -53.39 3.03 7.16
N PRO A 25 -52.53 2.89 8.20
CA PRO A 25 -52.92 3.17 9.58
C PRO A 25 -52.73 4.65 9.89
N THR A 26 -53.79 5.44 9.79
CA THR A 26 -53.84 6.78 10.39
C THR A 26 -54.26 6.68 11.85
N ASP A 27 -53.30 6.69 12.77
CA ASP A 27 -53.58 6.88 14.19
C ASP A 27 -52.53 7.82 14.83
N PHE A 28 -53.03 8.93 15.37
CA PHE A 28 -52.31 9.88 16.23
C PHE A 28 -53.04 9.89 17.58
N SER A 29 -52.67 8.99 18.46
CA SER A 29 -53.23 8.89 19.82
C SER A 29 -52.13 9.02 20.87
N ASP A 30 -52.00 10.23 21.43
CA ASP A 30 -51.31 10.45 22.71
C ASP A 30 -52.23 9.95 23.84
N GLU A 31 -51.85 8.89 24.55
CA GLU A 31 -52.31 8.63 25.92
C GLU A 31 -51.12 8.32 26.84
N ALA A 32 -51.30 8.62 28.13
CA ALA A 32 -50.23 8.72 29.12
C ALA A 32 -50.58 7.97 30.43
N GLU A 33 -49.77 8.21 31.48
CA GLU A 33 -49.89 7.68 32.85
C GLU A 33 -49.51 6.19 33.06
N GLY A 34 -48.83 5.88 34.17
CA GLY A 34 -48.34 4.52 34.49
C GLY A 34 -47.11 4.43 35.39
N ASP A 35 -47.05 5.22 36.48
CA ASP A 35 -45.86 5.34 37.35
C ASP A 35 -45.33 4.02 37.96
N ARG A 36 -43.99 3.88 37.99
CA ARG A 36 -43.26 3.32 39.16
C ARG A 36 -41.78 3.75 39.26
N SER A 37 -41.58 5.05 39.44
CA SER A 37 -40.57 5.69 40.29
C SER A 37 -39.31 4.91 40.70
N ARG A 38 -38.13 5.32 40.19
CA ARG A 38 -36.96 5.59 41.07
C ARG A 38 -35.88 6.53 40.49
N GLY A 39 -35.79 7.74 41.08
CA GLY A 39 -34.56 8.51 41.29
C GLY A 39 -33.69 8.93 40.08
N GLY A 40 -33.86 10.17 39.60
CA GLY A 40 -32.93 10.76 38.62
C GLY A 40 -33.26 12.18 38.15
N ARG A 41 -33.17 13.19 39.02
CA ARG A 41 -33.29 14.60 38.58
C ARG A 41 -32.14 14.99 37.64
N ALA A 42 -32.43 15.87 36.69
CA ALA A 42 -31.49 16.57 35.80
C ALA A 42 -30.77 15.75 34.70
N ARG A 43 -31.51 15.43 33.62
CA ARG A 43 -30.99 15.60 32.25
C ARG A 43 -31.88 16.54 31.45
N LYS A 44 -31.44 17.79 31.31
CA LYS A 44 -31.88 18.70 30.22
C LYS A 44 -31.54 18.07 28.86
N GLU A 45 -32.15 18.57 27.79
CA GLU A 45 -31.99 18.01 26.45
C GLU A 45 -30.51 17.85 26.07
N LYS A 46 -30.12 16.61 25.80
CA LYS A 46 -28.96 16.29 24.97
C LYS A 46 -29.41 15.38 23.86
N VAL A 47 -30.04 15.99 22.85
CA VAL A 47 -30.19 15.39 21.52
C VAL A 47 -28.77 15.11 21.02
N THR A 48 -28.32 13.87 21.12
CA THR A 48 -27.02 13.47 20.61
C THR A 48 -27.04 13.52 19.09
N LYS A 49 -25.91 13.87 18.47
CA LYS A 49 -25.76 13.92 17.01
C LYS A 49 -26.26 12.62 16.35
N GLN A 50 -25.91 11.47 16.94
CA GLN A 50 -26.37 10.13 16.58
C GLN A 50 -27.90 9.94 16.55
N LEU A 51 -28.66 10.67 17.38
CA LEU A 51 -30.12 10.60 17.39
C LEU A 51 -30.73 11.41 16.24
N ILE A 52 -30.08 12.50 15.83
CA ILE A 52 -30.46 13.27 14.63
C ILE A 52 -30.14 12.44 13.39
N GLU A 53 -28.92 11.91 13.30
CA GLU A 53 -28.47 11.05 12.20
C GLU A 53 -29.38 9.82 12.05
N ARG A 54 -29.77 9.16 13.16
CA ARG A 54 -30.72 8.03 13.13
C ARG A 54 -32.13 8.45 12.70
N LYS A 55 -32.60 9.66 13.02
CA LYS A 55 -33.89 10.18 12.55
C LYS A 55 -33.85 10.61 11.08
N GLN A 56 -32.75 11.18 10.61
CA GLN A 56 -32.52 11.50 9.20
C GLN A 56 -32.49 10.22 8.37
N LEU A 57 -31.64 9.25 8.72
CA LEU A 57 -31.60 7.95 8.03
C LEU A 57 -32.95 7.21 8.04
N ALA A 58 -33.76 7.34 9.11
CA ALA A 58 -35.11 6.78 9.13
C ALA A 58 -36.08 7.50 8.18
N HIS A 59 -35.97 8.83 8.05
CA HIS A 59 -36.74 9.64 7.11
C HIS A 59 -36.31 9.38 5.66
N ASP A 60 -35.01 9.35 5.37
CA ASP A 60 -34.46 9.05 4.05
C ASP A 60 -34.90 7.65 3.58
N LEU A 61 -34.87 6.66 4.48
CA LEU A 61 -35.34 5.30 4.21
C LEU A 61 -36.87 5.25 4.03
N GLN A 62 -37.63 6.12 4.71
CA GLN A 62 -39.07 6.29 4.45
C GLN A 62 -39.34 6.93 3.08
N LEU A 63 -38.56 7.93 2.66
CA LEU A 63 -38.66 8.54 1.33
C LEU A 63 -38.36 7.50 0.24
N VAL A 64 -37.27 6.74 0.36
CA VAL A 64 -36.92 5.66 -0.57
C VAL A 64 -38.02 4.57 -0.63
N ARG A 65 -38.69 4.25 0.48
CA ARG A 65 -39.86 3.35 0.49
C ARG A 65 -41.06 3.94 -0.26
N ILE A 66 -41.32 5.24 -0.12
CA ILE A 66 -42.39 5.94 -0.85
C ILE A 66 -42.08 5.98 -2.35
N GLU A 67 -40.85 6.33 -2.73
CA GLU A 67 -40.39 6.28 -4.13
C GLU A 67 -40.51 4.87 -4.71
N LEU A 68 -40.08 3.83 -3.98
CA LEU A 68 -40.22 2.43 -4.41
C LEU A 68 -41.69 2.06 -4.62
N SER A 69 -42.60 2.44 -3.70
CA SER A 69 -44.03 2.16 -3.86
C SER A 69 -44.65 2.90 -5.06
N GLN A 70 -44.22 4.14 -5.32
CA GLN A 70 -44.64 4.89 -6.51
C GLN A 70 -44.11 4.26 -7.81
N LYS A 71 -42.86 3.77 -7.83
CA LYS A 71 -42.32 3.04 -8.99
C LYS A 71 -43.04 1.72 -9.22
N ASN A 72 -43.38 0.98 -8.17
CA ASN A 72 -44.15 -0.25 -8.27
C ASN A 72 -45.56 0.01 -8.83
N LEU A 73 -46.26 1.04 -8.33
CA LEU A 73 -47.59 1.43 -8.83
C LEU A 73 -47.54 1.85 -10.32
N ILE A 74 -46.48 2.54 -10.76
CA ILE A 74 -46.27 2.86 -12.18
C ILE A 74 -46.04 1.59 -13.01
N ILE A 75 -45.27 0.62 -12.50
CA ILE A 75 -45.05 -0.68 -13.16
C ILE A 75 -46.34 -1.50 -13.22
N GLU A 76 -47.19 -1.45 -12.19
CA GLU A 76 -48.50 -2.13 -12.14
C GLU A 76 -49.49 -1.50 -13.13
N ASN A 77 -49.58 -0.17 -13.20
CA ASN A 77 -50.38 0.51 -14.22
C ASN A 77 -49.91 0.18 -15.65
N LEU A 78 -48.59 0.23 -15.92
CA LEU A 78 -48.05 -0.15 -17.23
C LEU A 78 -48.30 -1.62 -17.58
N LYS A 79 -48.26 -2.53 -16.59
CA LYS A 79 -48.67 -3.94 -16.78
C LYS A 79 -50.14 -4.03 -17.15
N ALA A 80 -51.04 -3.30 -16.47
CA ALA A 80 -52.47 -3.29 -16.78
C ALA A 80 -52.78 -2.70 -18.17
N GLU A 81 -52.10 -1.62 -18.55
CA GLU A 81 -52.16 -1.04 -19.90
C GLU A 81 -51.65 -2.04 -20.95
N HIS A 82 -50.58 -2.79 -20.68
CA HIS A 82 -50.11 -3.83 -21.60
C HIS A 82 -51.04 -5.04 -21.69
N VAL A 83 -51.63 -5.51 -20.57
CA VAL A 83 -52.61 -6.62 -20.56
C VAL A 83 -53.86 -6.24 -21.36
N THR A 84 -54.47 -5.09 -21.07
CA THR A 84 -55.62 -4.60 -21.85
C THR A 84 -55.29 -4.36 -23.32
N LYS A 85 -54.06 -3.94 -23.65
CA LYS A 85 -53.60 -3.83 -25.04
C LYS A 85 -53.47 -5.20 -25.73
N VAL A 86 -53.08 -6.25 -25.02
CA VAL A 86 -53.05 -7.63 -25.52
C VAL A 86 -54.47 -8.16 -25.75
N GLU A 87 -55.37 -8.01 -24.78
CA GLU A 87 -56.79 -8.38 -24.91
C GLU A 87 -57.44 -7.70 -26.13
N GLU A 88 -57.20 -6.40 -26.31
CA GLU A 88 -57.62 -5.62 -27.48
C GLU A 88 -57.07 -6.15 -28.82
N LEU A 89 -55.91 -6.80 -28.82
CA LEU A 89 -55.27 -7.35 -30.03
C LEU A 89 -55.72 -8.79 -30.30
N GLU A 90 -55.99 -9.56 -29.26
CA GLU A 90 -56.58 -10.91 -29.34
C GLU A 90 -58.03 -10.85 -29.82
N GLU A 91 -58.83 -9.88 -29.36
CA GLU A 91 -60.18 -9.63 -29.89
C GLU A 91 -60.14 -9.30 -31.39
N LYS A 92 -59.28 -8.36 -31.80
CA LYS A 92 -59.12 -7.98 -33.22
C LYS A 92 -58.57 -9.11 -34.09
N LEU A 93 -57.73 -9.99 -33.53
CA LEU A 93 -57.27 -11.20 -34.20
C LEU A 93 -58.42 -12.22 -34.37
N SER A 94 -59.26 -12.39 -33.34
CA SER A 94 -60.46 -13.23 -33.39
C SER A 94 -61.43 -12.75 -34.46
N ASP A 95 -61.71 -11.44 -34.52
CA ASP A 95 -62.54 -10.81 -35.54
C ASP A 95 -61.97 -11.00 -36.97
N ALA A 96 -60.67 -10.77 -37.15
CA ALA A 96 -59.99 -10.97 -38.43
C ALA A 96 -60.05 -12.44 -38.89
N LEU A 97 -59.88 -13.39 -37.95
CA LEU A 97 -60.05 -14.82 -38.22
C LEU A 97 -61.51 -15.16 -38.57
N HIS A 98 -62.49 -14.61 -37.86
CA HIS A 98 -63.91 -14.83 -38.14
C HIS A 98 -64.30 -14.31 -39.54
N GLN A 99 -63.85 -13.10 -39.90
CA GLN A 99 -64.03 -12.53 -41.24
C GLN A 99 -63.34 -13.40 -42.31
N ARG A 100 -62.11 -13.87 -42.05
CA ARG A 100 -61.39 -14.81 -42.94
C ARG A 100 -62.19 -16.10 -43.16
N HIS A 101 -62.78 -16.67 -42.11
CA HIS A 101 -63.61 -17.87 -42.21
C HIS A 101 -64.92 -17.63 -42.98
N ILE A 102 -65.59 -16.48 -42.80
CA ILE A 102 -66.77 -16.09 -43.59
C ILE A 102 -66.40 -15.95 -45.08
N LEU A 103 -65.29 -15.29 -45.40
CA LEU A 103 -64.83 -15.11 -46.78
C LEU A 103 -64.42 -16.44 -47.42
N GLN A 104 -63.73 -17.31 -46.68
CA GLN A 104 -63.39 -18.66 -47.13
C GLN A 104 -64.66 -19.48 -47.43
N ALA A 105 -65.64 -19.52 -46.53
CA ALA A 105 -66.90 -20.24 -46.75
C ALA A 105 -67.72 -19.69 -47.93
N LYS A 106 -67.71 -18.36 -48.15
CA LYS A 106 -68.32 -17.73 -49.34
C LYS A 106 -67.61 -18.16 -50.63
N LEU A 107 -66.28 -18.19 -50.65
CA LEU A 107 -65.49 -18.62 -51.81
C LEU A 107 -65.69 -20.10 -52.12
N GLU A 108 -65.68 -20.97 -51.09
CA GLU A 108 -65.95 -22.41 -51.24
C GLU A 108 -67.37 -22.67 -51.78
N SER A 109 -68.36 -21.91 -51.32
CA SER A 109 -69.73 -21.94 -51.84
C SER A 109 -69.82 -21.49 -53.31
N GLN A 110 -69.15 -20.39 -53.68
CA GLN A 110 -69.09 -19.91 -55.08
C GLN A 110 -68.37 -20.90 -56.01
N LEU A 111 -67.25 -21.49 -55.57
CA LEU A 111 -66.54 -22.52 -56.31
C LEU A 111 -67.41 -23.75 -56.53
N LYS A 112 -68.13 -24.21 -55.49
CA LYS A 112 -69.07 -25.34 -55.60
C LYS A 112 -70.23 -25.02 -56.56
N MET A 113 -70.81 -23.84 -56.47
CA MET A 113 -71.86 -23.39 -57.41
C MET A 113 -71.38 -23.39 -58.86
N HIS A 114 -70.20 -22.82 -59.15
CA HIS A 114 -69.65 -22.84 -60.51
C HIS A 114 -69.25 -24.24 -61.00
N GLN A 115 -68.80 -25.13 -60.10
CA GLN A 115 -68.58 -26.55 -60.44
C GLN A 115 -69.89 -27.26 -60.80
N GLU A 116 -70.96 -27.04 -60.03
CA GLU A 116 -72.29 -27.59 -60.32
C GLU A 116 -72.89 -27.01 -61.61
N GLU A 117 -72.75 -25.70 -61.87
CA GLU A 117 -73.16 -25.07 -63.12
C GLU A 117 -72.37 -25.56 -64.34
N SER A 118 -71.06 -25.76 -64.19
CA SER A 118 -70.18 -26.28 -65.25
C SER A 118 -70.56 -27.73 -65.56
N ARG A 119 -70.78 -28.54 -64.53
CA ARG A 119 -71.28 -29.90 -64.65
C ARG A 119 -72.65 -29.96 -65.32
N ARG A 120 -73.62 -29.12 -64.91
CA ARG A 120 -74.96 -29.04 -65.54
C ARG A 120 -74.87 -28.66 -67.02
N ARG A 121 -73.99 -27.71 -67.39
CA ARG A 121 -73.73 -27.37 -68.81
C ARG A 121 -73.09 -28.52 -69.58
N GLN A 122 -72.22 -29.30 -68.94
CA GLN A 122 -71.62 -30.50 -69.56
C GLN A 122 -72.64 -31.65 -69.71
N GLU A 123 -73.55 -31.82 -68.75
CA GLU A 123 -74.65 -32.79 -68.82
C GLU A 123 -75.69 -32.39 -69.87
N GLN A 124 -76.03 -31.10 -69.98
CA GLN A 124 -76.90 -30.55 -71.03
C GLN A 124 -76.31 -30.76 -72.43
N THR A 125 -75.06 -30.37 -72.65
CA THR A 125 -74.39 -30.54 -73.96
C THR A 125 -74.22 -32.01 -74.35
N ARG A 126 -73.94 -32.92 -73.39
CA ARG A 126 -74.00 -34.38 -73.64
C ARG A 126 -75.40 -34.84 -74.05
N ALA A 127 -76.45 -34.43 -73.32
CA ALA A 127 -77.82 -34.78 -73.65
C ALA A 127 -78.32 -34.16 -74.98
N GLU A 128 -77.71 -33.08 -75.46
CA GLU A 128 -77.93 -32.54 -76.81
C GLU A 128 -77.20 -33.34 -77.89
N ILE A 129 -75.93 -33.68 -77.66
CA ILE A 129 -75.14 -34.56 -78.54
C ILE A 129 -75.83 -35.93 -78.68
N GLU A 130 -76.30 -36.53 -77.59
CA GLU A 130 -77.04 -37.80 -77.64
C GLU A 130 -78.36 -37.70 -78.43
N ARG A 131 -79.12 -36.61 -78.26
CA ARG A 131 -80.33 -36.36 -79.07
C ARG A 131 -80.00 -36.15 -80.56
N ILE A 132 -78.90 -35.48 -80.88
CA ILE A 132 -78.42 -35.30 -82.26
C ILE A 132 -77.98 -36.65 -82.84
N MET A 133 -77.22 -37.47 -82.10
CA MET A 133 -76.79 -38.81 -82.53
C MET A 133 -77.99 -39.76 -82.74
N GLN A 134 -78.97 -39.77 -81.84
CA GLN A 134 -80.21 -40.54 -82.03
C GLN A 134 -80.97 -40.06 -83.28
N ARG A 135 -81.02 -38.74 -83.53
CA ARG A 135 -81.66 -38.20 -84.73
C ARG A 135 -80.90 -38.55 -86.01
N GLN A 136 -79.57 -38.49 -85.98
CA GLN A 136 -78.69 -38.92 -87.07
C GLN A 136 -78.94 -40.40 -87.40
N GLN A 137 -78.96 -41.28 -86.40
CA GLN A 137 -79.22 -42.71 -86.57
C GLN A 137 -80.64 -43.00 -87.11
N GLN A 138 -81.66 -42.22 -86.70
CA GLN A 138 -83.01 -42.28 -87.29
C GLN A 138 -83.01 -41.89 -88.77
N LEU A 139 -82.26 -40.86 -89.16
CA LEU A 139 -82.16 -40.41 -90.54
C LEU A 139 -81.38 -41.40 -91.41
N GLU A 140 -80.31 -41.99 -90.89
CA GLU A 140 -79.51 -43.03 -91.57
C GLU A 140 -80.32 -44.31 -91.79
N THR A 141 -81.04 -44.79 -90.77
CA THR A 141 -81.93 -45.96 -90.90
C THR A 141 -83.13 -45.69 -91.81
N ALA A 142 -83.66 -44.47 -91.85
CA ALA A 142 -84.68 -44.06 -92.82
C ALA A 142 -84.12 -44.01 -94.26
N ASN A 143 -82.92 -43.46 -94.46
CA ASN A 143 -82.25 -43.39 -95.75
C ASN A 143 -81.93 -44.79 -96.29
N ALA A 144 -81.44 -45.70 -95.44
CA ALA A 144 -81.23 -47.11 -95.81
C ALA A 144 -82.53 -47.80 -96.26
N ARG A 145 -83.66 -47.54 -95.59
CA ARG A 145 -84.99 -48.06 -96.01
C ARG A 145 -85.43 -47.48 -97.35
N LEU A 146 -85.22 -46.18 -97.58
CA LEU A 146 -85.54 -45.53 -98.86
C LEU A 146 -84.66 -46.04 -100.01
N GLN A 147 -83.37 -46.29 -99.76
CA GLN A 147 -82.46 -46.88 -100.74
C GLN A 147 -82.84 -48.33 -101.08
N ALA A 148 -83.24 -49.13 -100.09
CA ALA A 148 -83.78 -50.48 -100.32
C ALA A 148 -85.04 -50.42 -101.19
N HIS A 149 -86.02 -49.58 -100.82
CA HIS A 149 -87.27 -49.42 -101.57
C HIS A 149 -87.06 -48.92 -103.01
N ALA A 150 -86.14 -47.97 -103.21
CA ALA A 150 -85.74 -47.52 -104.54
C ALA A 150 -85.00 -48.62 -105.34
N GLY A 151 -84.26 -49.50 -104.65
CA GLY A 151 -83.68 -50.71 -105.23
C GLY A 151 -84.75 -51.70 -105.69
N ASP A 152 -85.79 -51.92 -104.89
CA ASP A 152 -86.90 -52.82 -105.21
C ASP A 152 -87.75 -52.31 -106.39
N ILE A 153 -88.00 -51.00 -106.46
CA ILE A 153 -88.64 -50.38 -107.64
C ILE A 153 -87.78 -50.56 -108.90
N ARG A 154 -86.44 -50.45 -108.79
CA ARG A 154 -85.51 -50.71 -109.90
C ARG A 154 -85.39 -52.19 -110.30
N ARG A 155 -85.78 -53.11 -109.42
CA ARG A 155 -85.91 -54.56 -109.70
C ARG A 155 -87.24 -54.84 -110.40
N SER A 156 -88.36 -54.36 -109.87
CA SER A 156 -89.70 -54.57 -110.47
C SER A 156 -89.85 -53.95 -111.86
N LEU A 157 -89.09 -52.88 -112.17
CA LEU A 157 -89.03 -52.29 -113.52
C LEU A 157 -88.15 -53.07 -114.51
N ARG A 158 -87.45 -54.12 -114.07
CA ARG A 158 -86.53 -54.93 -114.89
C ARG A 158 -87.12 -56.28 -115.32
N ASP A 159 -88.03 -56.83 -114.51
CA ASP A 159 -88.63 -58.16 -114.72
C ASP A 159 -90.07 -58.09 -115.27
N LEU A 160 -90.29 -57.33 -116.35
CA LEU A 160 -91.59 -57.13 -116.99
C LEU A 160 -91.74 -57.91 -118.31
N ASN A 161 -92.00 -59.22 -118.20
CA ASN A 161 -92.46 -60.05 -119.32
C ASN A 161 -94.00 -60.02 -119.41
N LEU A 162 -94.55 -59.54 -120.53
CA LEU A 162 -96.00 -59.44 -120.76
C LEU A 162 -96.37 -59.97 -122.15
N ALA A 163 -97.36 -60.85 -122.21
CA ALA A 163 -97.85 -61.46 -123.44
C ALA A 163 -98.92 -60.59 -124.14
N GLU A 164 -99.00 -60.72 -125.45
CA GLU A 164 -99.75 -59.86 -126.38
C GLU A 164 -101.23 -59.64 -126.04
N GLY A 165 -101.89 -60.62 -125.40
CA GLY A 165 -103.30 -60.51 -124.99
C GLY A 165 -103.60 -59.34 -124.04
N GLN A 166 -102.68 -59.01 -123.11
CA GLN A 166 -102.93 -57.96 -122.10
C GLN A 166 -102.83 -56.53 -122.68
N TYR A 167 -102.31 -56.36 -123.89
CA TYR A 167 -102.28 -55.06 -124.58
C TYR A 167 -103.69 -54.55 -124.91
N PHE A 168 -104.58 -55.44 -125.36
CA PHE A 168 -105.94 -55.05 -125.76
C PHE A 168 -106.84 -54.73 -124.56
N GLU A 169 -106.69 -55.44 -123.44
CA GLU A 169 -107.41 -55.13 -122.19
C GLU A 169 -107.04 -53.73 -121.66
N LEU A 170 -105.76 -53.37 -121.70
CA LEU A 170 -105.28 -52.04 -121.26
C LEU A 170 -105.70 -50.90 -122.21
N LYS A 171 -106.01 -51.18 -123.47
CA LYS A 171 -106.49 -50.19 -124.45
C LYS A 171 -107.93 -49.73 -124.20
N GLY A 172 -108.73 -50.52 -123.46
CA GLY A 172 -110.14 -50.24 -123.17
C GLY A 172 -110.41 -49.44 -121.88
N MET A 173 -109.40 -49.20 -121.03
CA MET A 173 -109.62 -48.62 -119.70
C MET A 173 -109.57 -47.09 -119.67
N GLY A 174 -110.52 -46.48 -118.93
CA GLY A 174 -110.63 -45.02 -118.80
C GLY A 174 -109.46 -44.37 -118.05
N ARG A 175 -109.10 -43.14 -118.46
CA ARG A 175 -107.89 -42.42 -118.00
C ARG A 175 -107.80 -42.12 -116.49
N GLY A 176 -108.83 -42.38 -115.69
CA GLY A 176 -108.86 -42.11 -114.25
C GLY A 176 -108.26 -43.19 -113.35
N VAL A 177 -107.87 -44.37 -113.88
CA VAL A 177 -107.50 -45.56 -113.06
C VAL A 177 -106.10 -46.10 -113.37
N LEU A 178 -105.23 -45.32 -114.03
CA LEU A 178 -103.85 -45.74 -114.34
C LEU A 178 -102.84 -45.26 -113.30
N ASN A 179 -102.17 -46.21 -112.64
CA ASN A 179 -100.97 -45.94 -111.84
C ASN A 179 -99.74 -45.76 -112.76
N ILE A 180 -98.77 -44.93 -112.36
CA ILE A 180 -97.66 -44.40 -113.18
C ILE A 180 -96.91 -45.50 -113.95
N SER A 181 -96.64 -46.64 -113.31
CA SER A 181 -95.94 -47.78 -113.91
C SER A 181 -96.63 -48.33 -115.17
N ARG A 182 -97.96 -48.24 -115.29
CA ARG A 182 -98.72 -48.71 -116.46
C ARG A 182 -98.81 -47.66 -117.58
N TYR A 183 -98.68 -46.37 -117.26
CA TYR A 183 -98.70 -45.30 -118.27
C TYR A 183 -97.42 -45.30 -119.13
N MET A 184 -96.24 -45.53 -118.53
CA MET A 184 -94.98 -45.61 -119.29
C MET A 184 -94.96 -46.74 -120.33
N ILE A 185 -95.58 -47.89 -120.03
CA ILE A 185 -95.64 -49.05 -120.93
C ILE A 185 -96.39 -48.69 -122.23
N LEU A 186 -97.48 -47.92 -122.12
CA LEU A 186 -98.28 -47.48 -123.27
C LEU A 186 -97.49 -46.52 -124.20
N VAL A 187 -96.68 -45.64 -123.62
CA VAL A 187 -95.91 -44.63 -124.36
C VAL A 187 -94.69 -45.25 -125.06
N HIS A 188 -94.02 -46.22 -124.44
CA HIS A 188 -92.77 -46.78 -124.96
C HIS A 188 -92.97 -47.56 -126.27
N LEU A 189 -94.12 -48.23 -126.45
CA LEU A 189 -94.43 -49.00 -127.66
C LEU A 189 -94.81 -48.11 -128.86
N LEU A 190 -95.45 -46.97 -128.61
CA LEU A 190 -96.01 -46.11 -129.67
C LEU A 190 -94.93 -45.38 -130.48
N VAL A 191 -93.74 -45.18 -129.88
CA VAL A 191 -92.57 -44.58 -130.55
C VAL A 191 -91.88 -45.57 -131.50
N ILE A 192 -92.01 -46.89 -131.28
CA ILE A 192 -91.29 -47.92 -132.04
C ILE A 192 -91.93 -48.20 -133.42
N ILE A 193 -93.20 -47.84 -133.60
CA ILE A 193 -93.98 -48.18 -134.81
C ILE A 193 -93.96 -47.05 -135.88
N LEU A 194 -93.61 -45.81 -135.53
CA LEU A 194 -93.91 -44.62 -136.35
C LEU A 194 -92.72 -44.03 -137.14
N THR A 195 -91.78 -44.86 -137.61
CA THR A 195 -90.58 -44.40 -138.36
C THR A 195 -90.32 -45.17 -139.67
N ALA A 196 -91.33 -45.32 -140.55
CA ALA A 196 -91.17 -45.93 -141.90
C ALA A 196 -92.22 -45.54 -143.01
N VAL A 197 -91.80 -44.79 -144.06
CA VAL A 197 -92.25 -44.84 -145.52
C VAL A 197 -93.62 -44.15 -146.00
N THR A 198 -93.89 -43.92 -147.35
CA THR A 198 -94.80 -42.85 -147.99
C THR A 198 -95.44 -43.03 -149.51
N MET A 199 -96.63 -42.41 -149.98
CA MET A 199 -97.09 -41.72 -151.37
C MET A 199 -98.33 -42.07 -152.49
N ILE A 200 -99.27 -41.15 -153.15
CA ILE A 200 -100.11 -40.99 -154.59
C ILE A 200 -101.78 -40.65 -154.95
N LEU A 201 -102.42 -39.98 -156.10
CA LEU A 201 -103.98 -39.80 -156.67
C LEU A 201 -104.62 -38.92 -158.04
N PRO A 202 -105.98 -38.90 -158.62
CA PRO A 202 -106.69 -38.29 -160.00
C PRO A 202 -108.31 -37.73 -160.34
N LEU A 203 -108.91 -37.18 -161.57
CA LEU A 203 -110.39 -36.52 -161.99
C LEU A 203 -111.15 -36.23 -163.55
N PRO A 204 -112.51 -35.76 -163.90
CA PRO A 204 -113.43 -35.58 -165.27
C PRO A 204 -114.74 -34.51 -165.70
N GLN A 205 -115.49 -34.32 -166.96
CA GLN A 205 -116.79 -33.38 -167.43
C GLN A 205 -117.72 -33.33 -168.91
N SER A 206 -118.94 -32.58 -169.30
CA SER A 206 -119.83 -32.39 -170.70
C SER A 206 -121.21 -31.38 -171.07
N TYR A 207 -121.96 -31.13 -172.33
CA TYR A 207 -123.26 -30.17 -172.79
C TYR A 207 -124.20 -30.11 -174.28
N ILE A 208 -125.40 -29.33 -174.66
CA ILE A 208 -126.45 -29.26 -175.98
C ILE A 208 -127.60 -28.03 -176.51
N TYR A 209 -128.41 -27.89 -177.73
CA TYR A 209 -129.69 -26.91 -178.24
C TYR A 209 -130.64 -26.88 -179.72
N VAL A 210 -131.66 -25.92 -180.22
CA VAL A 210 -132.83 -25.85 -181.44
C VAL A 210 -133.46 -24.44 -182.24
N ASN A 211 -134.49 -23.93 -183.19
CA ASN A 211 -135.93 -23.94 -184.05
C ASN A 211 -136.29 -22.88 -185.40
N ILE A 212 -137.38 -22.36 -186.27
CA ILE A 212 -138.93 -22.24 -186.90
C ILE A 212 -139.31 -21.19 -188.25
N ILE A 213 -140.38 -20.64 -189.15
CA ILE A 213 -141.95 -20.38 -189.71
C ILE A 213 -142.43 -19.60 -191.21
N ASP A 214 -143.73 -19.45 -191.90
CA ASP A 214 -144.38 -18.53 -193.14
C ASP A 214 -146.03 -18.53 -193.70
N PHE A 215 -146.96 -17.99 -194.73
CA PHE A 215 -147.37 -17.04 -196.03
C PHE A 215 -149.02 -16.67 -196.48
N GLU A 216 -149.92 -16.15 -197.53
CA GLU A 216 -150.30 -15.63 -199.07
C GLU A 216 -151.73 -14.74 -199.58
N GLY A 217 -152.34 -14.49 -200.89
CA GLY A 217 -153.70 -13.70 -201.43
C GLY A 217 -154.30 -13.25 -203.00
N ASN A 218 -155.59 -12.69 -203.41
CA ASN A 218 -156.29 -12.26 -204.86
C ASN A 218 -157.72 -11.31 -205.09
N VAL A 219 -158.65 -10.83 -206.12
CA VAL A 219 -159.22 -10.63 -207.67
C VAL A 219 -160.46 -9.49 -208.03
N TYR A 220 -161.40 -9.02 -209.07
CA TYR A 220 -162.17 -9.07 -210.52
C TYR A 220 -163.14 -7.80 -211.21
N LEU A 221 -164.06 -7.78 -212.37
CA LEU A 221 -164.80 -6.59 -213.24
C LEU A 221 -166.09 -6.66 -214.38
N SER A 222 -166.98 -5.61 -214.88
CA SER A 222 -167.89 -5.40 -216.22
C SER A 222 -168.60 -4.04 -216.81
N THR A 223 -169.40 -3.14 -216.13
CA THR A 223 -170.37 -2.12 -216.75
C THR A 223 -169.81 -0.79 -217.36
N VAL A 224 -168.94 -0.86 -218.38
CA VAL A 224 -167.91 0.19 -218.63
C VAL A 224 -168.35 1.59 -219.14
N HIS A 225 -169.26 1.76 -220.12
CA HIS A 225 -169.30 3.04 -220.87
C HIS A 225 -169.81 4.25 -220.06
N PHE A 226 -170.75 4.08 -219.13
CA PHE A 226 -171.13 5.14 -218.19
C PHE A 226 -170.12 5.29 -217.04
N SER A 227 -169.56 4.15 -216.58
CA SER A 227 -168.48 4.11 -215.60
C SER A 227 -167.25 4.92 -216.05
N CYS A 228 -166.90 4.96 -217.34
CA CYS A 228 -165.73 5.69 -217.83
C CYS A 228 -165.69 7.18 -217.40
N MET A 229 -166.83 7.89 -217.48
CA MET A 229 -166.96 9.29 -217.03
C MET A 229 -166.86 9.44 -215.49
N GLN A 230 -167.25 8.41 -214.75
CA GLN A 230 -167.14 8.37 -213.28
C GLN A 230 -165.72 7.99 -212.84
N ASN A 231 -165.06 7.10 -213.57
CA ASN A 231 -163.69 6.65 -213.32
C ASN A 231 -162.69 7.80 -213.43
N LEU A 232 -162.89 8.76 -214.36
CA LEU A 232 -162.04 9.95 -214.48
C LEU A 232 -162.15 10.89 -213.25
N LYS A 233 -163.27 10.84 -212.51
CA LYS A 233 -163.39 11.52 -211.20
C LYS A 233 -162.71 10.71 -210.09
N VAL A 234 -162.88 9.39 -210.09
CA VAL A 234 -162.28 8.48 -209.08
C VAL A 234 -160.75 8.45 -209.17
N GLU A 235 -160.16 8.45 -210.37
CA GLU A 235 -158.70 8.44 -210.57
C GLU A 235 -158.04 9.70 -209.98
N LYS A 236 -158.63 10.88 -210.23
CA LYS A 236 -158.18 12.14 -209.62
C LYS A 236 -158.23 12.12 -208.10
N GLN A 237 -159.18 11.39 -207.50
CA GLN A 237 -159.30 11.26 -206.06
C GLN A 237 -158.29 10.25 -205.49
N GLY A 238 -158.17 9.07 -206.09
CA GLY A 238 -157.18 8.06 -205.70
C GLY A 238 -155.72 8.52 -205.85
N ARG A 239 -155.45 9.46 -206.78
CA ARG A 239 -154.14 10.11 -206.92
C ARG A 239 -153.81 11.01 -205.72
N SER A 240 -154.80 11.73 -205.18
CA SER A 240 -154.65 12.50 -203.94
C SER A 240 -154.39 11.58 -202.74
N ASP A 241 -155.10 10.46 -202.64
CA ASP A 241 -154.92 9.48 -201.55
C ASP A 241 -153.53 8.80 -201.62
N ALA A 242 -153.01 8.58 -202.83
CA ALA A 242 -151.65 8.08 -203.03
C ALA A 242 -150.57 9.08 -202.59
N GLU A 243 -150.74 10.38 -202.86
CA GLU A 243 -149.81 11.43 -202.41
C GLU A 243 -149.79 11.53 -200.87
N VAL A 244 -150.95 11.48 -200.21
CA VAL A 244 -151.05 11.41 -198.73
C VAL A 244 -150.34 10.17 -198.18
N LYS A 245 -150.48 9.01 -198.83
CA LYS A 245 -149.79 7.78 -198.42
C LYS A 245 -148.26 7.89 -198.57
N CYS A 246 -147.77 8.52 -199.64
CA CYS A 246 -146.33 8.78 -199.81
C CYS A 246 -145.78 9.76 -198.75
N GLN A 247 -146.53 10.81 -198.40
CA GLN A 247 -146.14 11.72 -197.32
C GLN A 247 -146.05 10.99 -195.97
N ARG A 248 -147.04 10.15 -195.64
CA ARG A 248 -147.05 9.37 -194.39
C ARG A 248 -145.88 8.37 -194.32
N LEU A 249 -145.62 7.63 -195.39
CA LEU A 249 -144.46 6.73 -195.48
C LEU A 249 -143.12 7.48 -195.37
N THR A 250 -143.04 8.73 -195.85
CA THR A 250 -141.84 9.56 -195.71
C THR A 250 -141.56 9.93 -194.25
N LEU A 251 -142.62 10.17 -193.44
CA LEU A 251 -142.49 10.41 -192.00
C LEU A 251 -142.09 9.13 -191.24
N GLU A 252 -142.74 7.99 -191.55
CA GLU A 252 -142.39 6.68 -190.97
C GLU A 252 -140.91 6.31 -191.23
N LEU A 253 -140.37 6.68 -192.40
CA LEU A 253 -138.96 6.49 -192.78
C LEU A 253 -138.02 7.51 -192.09
N ALA A 254 -138.50 8.67 -191.66
CA ALA A 254 -137.74 9.64 -190.87
C ALA A 254 -137.64 9.19 -189.39
N ASP A 255 -138.75 8.76 -188.79
CA ASP A 255 -138.79 8.28 -187.40
C ASP A 255 -137.91 7.04 -187.20
N THR A 256 -137.99 6.07 -188.11
CA THR A 256 -137.13 4.87 -188.07
C THR A 256 -135.65 5.21 -188.21
N LYS A 257 -135.27 6.17 -189.06
CA LYS A 257 -133.88 6.68 -189.13
C LYS A 257 -133.42 7.32 -187.83
N SER A 258 -134.28 8.12 -187.17
CA SER A 258 -133.99 8.73 -185.86
C SER A 258 -133.78 7.66 -184.78
N GLN A 259 -134.61 6.62 -184.75
CA GLN A 259 -134.45 5.51 -183.81
C GLN A 259 -133.17 4.71 -184.05
N ILE A 260 -132.79 4.47 -185.33
CA ILE A 260 -131.53 3.82 -185.68
C ILE A 260 -130.34 4.67 -185.21
N GLN A 261 -130.31 5.98 -185.50
CA GLN A 261 -129.25 6.89 -185.04
C GLN A 261 -129.11 6.91 -183.52
N GLN A 262 -130.21 6.88 -182.76
CA GLN A 262 -130.17 6.76 -181.30
C GLN A 262 -129.68 5.38 -180.82
N GLY A 263 -129.96 4.32 -181.57
CA GLY A 263 -129.47 2.97 -181.30
C GLY A 263 -127.97 2.84 -181.52
N ASP A 264 -127.46 3.40 -182.62
CA ASP A 264 -126.04 3.34 -182.98
C ASP A 264 -125.21 4.25 -182.06
N TYR A 265 -125.67 5.47 -181.72
CA TYR A 265 -125.00 6.30 -180.70
C TYR A 265 -124.89 5.58 -179.34
N LYS A 266 -125.92 4.80 -178.94
CA LYS A 266 -125.87 4.00 -177.71
C LYS A 266 -124.88 2.83 -177.81
N ARG A 267 -124.69 2.25 -178.99
CA ARG A 267 -123.69 1.19 -179.24
C ARG A 267 -122.27 1.75 -179.20
N GLU A 268 -121.99 2.81 -179.95
CA GLU A 268 -120.66 3.43 -180.03
C GLU A 268 -120.15 3.91 -178.66
N ASN A 269 -121.02 4.42 -177.80
CA ASN A 269 -120.63 4.88 -176.46
C ASN A 269 -120.65 3.77 -175.39
N TYR A 270 -121.20 2.58 -175.67
CA TYR A 270 -121.32 1.51 -174.67
C TYR A 270 -119.95 1.02 -174.20
N ASP A 271 -119.03 0.72 -175.12
CA ASP A 271 -117.71 0.19 -174.78
C ASP A 271 -116.86 1.20 -174.00
N ARG A 272 -117.02 2.51 -174.29
CA ARG A 272 -116.39 3.58 -173.52
C ARG A 272 -116.91 3.65 -172.09
N VAL A 273 -118.22 3.73 -171.89
CA VAL A 273 -118.85 3.79 -170.56
C VAL A 273 -118.55 2.51 -169.78
N LYS A 274 -118.46 1.36 -170.47
CA LYS A 274 -118.06 0.09 -169.88
C LYS A 274 -116.62 0.14 -169.37
N SER A 275 -115.66 0.65 -170.15
CA SER A 275 -114.26 0.83 -169.72
C SER A 275 -114.18 1.74 -168.51
N GLU A 276 -114.73 2.96 -168.59
CA GLU A 276 -114.71 3.93 -167.49
C GLU A 276 -115.29 3.33 -166.19
N ARG A 277 -116.26 2.40 -166.29
CA ARG A 277 -116.83 1.65 -165.17
C ARG A 277 -115.95 0.48 -164.69
N ASP A 278 -115.32 -0.29 -165.57
CA ASP A 278 -114.34 -1.33 -165.20
C ASP A 278 -113.08 -0.72 -164.53
N ASP A 279 -112.61 0.41 -165.03
CA ASP A 279 -111.49 1.20 -164.51
C ASP A 279 -111.79 1.73 -163.09
N LEU A 280 -112.96 2.36 -162.88
CA LEU A 280 -113.43 2.80 -161.56
C LEU A 280 -113.65 1.63 -160.59
N GLU A 281 -114.14 0.48 -161.07
CA GLU A 281 -114.22 -0.74 -160.26
C GLU A 281 -112.82 -1.18 -159.79
N HIS A 282 -111.81 -1.13 -160.64
CA HIS A 282 -110.42 -1.45 -160.29
C HIS A 282 -109.84 -0.46 -159.27
N GLU A 283 -110.04 0.86 -159.43
CA GLU A 283 -109.60 1.87 -158.46
C GLU A 283 -110.25 1.66 -157.08
N VAL A 284 -111.55 1.33 -157.05
CA VAL A 284 -112.28 1.00 -155.82
C VAL A 284 -111.75 -0.28 -155.17
N LEU A 285 -111.40 -1.30 -155.97
CA LEU A 285 -110.87 -2.57 -155.47
C LEU A 285 -109.47 -2.39 -154.87
N ASP A 286 -108.60 -1.62 -155.52
CA ASP A 286 -107.26 -1.30 -155.02
C ASP A 286 -107.28 -0.36 -153.82
N SER A 287 -108.22 0.59 -153.77
CA SER A 287 -108.45 1.43 -152.59
C SER A 287 -108.92 0.60 -151.40
N LYS A 288 -109.79 -0.40 -151.62
CA LYS A 288 -110.19 -1.37 -150.59
C LYS A 288 -109.00 -2.22 -150.11
N LYS A 289 -108.15 -2.74 -151.01
CA LYS A 289 -106.92 -3.47 -150.64
C LYS A 289 -106.03 -2.60 -149.73
N LYS A 290 -105.73 -1.36 -150.16
CA LYS A 290 -104.92 -0.39 -149.39
C LYS A 290 -105.53 -0.11 -148.02
N TYR A 291 -106.84 0.10 -147.94
CA TYR A 291 -107.54 0.28 -146.66
C TYR A 291 -107.42 -0.95 -145.75
N THR A 292 -107.65 -2.17 -146.26
CA THR A 292 -107.53 -3.40 -145.44
C THR A 292 -106.12 -3.64 -144.91
N TYR A 293 -105.09 -3.27 -145.69
CA TYR A 293 -103.70 -3.32 -145.24
C TYR A 293 -103.42 -2.29 -144.13
N LEU A 294 -103.89 -1.05 -144.29
CA LEU A 294 -103.72 0.02 -143.31
C LEU A 294 -104.49 -0.24 -142.01
N ASP A 295 -105.70 -0.79 -142.08
CA ASP A 295 -106.48 -1.24 -140.92
C ASP A 295 -105.78 -2.40 -140.19
N ALA A 296 -105.24 -3.39 -140.93
CA ALA A 296 -104.44 -4.45 -140.32
C ALA A 296 -103.18 -3.92 -139.61
N ALA A 297 -102.44 -3.00 -140.24
CA ALA A 297 -101.25 -2.37 -139.66
C ALA A 297 -101.59 -1.46 -138.45
N HIS A 298 -102.70 -0.72 -138.52
CA HIS A 298 -103.17 0.07 -137.38
C HIS A 298 -103.58 -0.84 -136.20
N ARG A 299 -104.17 -2.01 -136.47
CA ARG A 299 -104.52 -3.00 -135.44
C ARG A 299 -103.28 -3.68 -134.83
N THR A 300 -102.18 -3.88 -135.55
CA THR A 300 -100.93 -4.38 -134.94
C THR A 300 -100.28 -3.29 -134.08
N VAL A 301 -100.09 -2.08 -134.60
CA VAL A 301 -99.51 -0.96 -133.85
C VAL A 301 -100.34 -0.59 -132.62
N SER A 302 -101.68 -0.65 -132.69
CA SER A 302 -102.53 -0.45 -131.51
C SER A 302 -102.35 -1.55 -130.46
N LYS A 303 -102.12 -2.81 -130.84
CA LYS A 303 -101.81 -3.89 -129.89
C LYS A 303 -100.44 -3.68 -129.26
N GLU A 304 -99.42 -3.37 -130.06
CA GLU A 304 -98.07 -3.06 -129.59
C GLU A 304 -98.06 -1.90 -128.60
N ARG A 305 -98.84 -0.83 -128.85
CA ARG A 305 -99.10 0.25 -127.89
C ARG A 305 -99.75 -0.26 -126.61
N ASP A 306 -100.79 -1.08 -126.71
CA ASP A 306 -101.54 -1.53 -125.54
C ASP A 306 -100.77 -2.56 -124.70
N ASP A 307 -99.92 -3.37 -125.32
CA ASP A 307 -99.03 -4.31 -124.64
C ASP A 307 -97.85 -3.58 -123.99
N THR A 308 -97.18 -2.65 -124.68
CA THR A 308 -96.14 -1.79 -124.06
C THR A 308 -96.71 -0.89 -122.96
N GLN A 309 -97.97 -0.45 -123.04
CA GLN A 309 -98.65 0.27 -121.96
C GLN A 309 -98.95 -0.65 -120.75
N LYS A 310 -99.29 -1.93 -120.96
CA LYS A 310 -99.40 -2.93 -119.87
C LYS A 310 -98.04 -3.15 -119.22
N GLU A 311 -96.99 -3.38 -120.01
CA GLU A 311 -95.61 -3.53 -119.51
C GLU A 311 -95.15 -2.31 -118.72
N LEU A 312 -95.40 -1.09 -119.22
CA LEU A 312 -95.12 0.16 -118.51
C LEU A 312 -95.90 0.26 -117.20
N SER A 313 -97.15 -0.23 -117.14
CA SER A 313 -97.94 -0.26 -115.91
C SER A 313 -97.39 -1.28 -114.89
N ALA A 314 -97.00 -2.47 -115.34
CA ALA A 314 -96.39 -3.51 -114.50
C ALA A 314 -95.01 -3.07 -113.98
N ALA A 315 -94.18 -2.45 -114.84
CA ALA A 315 -92.90 -1.88 -114.45
C ALA A 315 -93.06 -0.75 -113.42
N LYS A 316 -94.09 0.11 -113.56
CA LYS A 316 -94.42 1.14 -112.55
C LYS A 316 -94.84 0.53 -111.21
N GLN A 317 -95.63 -0.55 -111.22
CA GLN A 317 -96.02 -1.27 -110.00
C GLN A 317 -94.83 -1.96 -109.32
N ALA A 318 -93.99 -2.67 -110.08
CA ALA A 318 -92.77 -3.29 -109.58
C ALA A 318 -91.79 -2.24 -109.00
N LEU A 319 -91.62 -1.10 -109.67
CA LEU A 319 -90.78 0.00 -109.20
C LEU A 319 -91.34 0.67 -107.94
N ALA A 320 -92.67 0.74 -107.76
CA ALA A 320 -93.30 1.20 -106.53
C ALA A 320 -93.05 0.24 -105.35
N LEU A 321 -93.18 -1.08 -105.56
CA LEU A 321 -92.85 -2.09 -104.56
C LEU A 321 -91.37 -2.06 -104.18
N LEU A 322 -90.46 -2.03 -105.16
CA LEU A 322 -89.02 -1.93 -104.91
C LEU A 322 -88.61 -0.63 -104.19
N ARG A 323 -89.37 0.47 -104.34
CA ARG A 323 -89.21 1.68 -103.52
C ARG A 323 -89.65 1.45 -102.08
N GLN A 324 -90.81 0.82 -101.86
CA GLN A 324 -91.29 0.47 -100.52
C GLN A 324 -90.33 -0.47 -99.79
N ASP A 325 -89.80 -1.49 -100.46
CA ASP A 325 -88.79 -2.41 -99.92
C ASP A 325 -87.48 -1.68 -99.62
N LYS A 326 -87.01 -0.80 -100.53
CA LYS A 326 -85.84 0.06 -100.27
C LYS A 326 -86.05 0.93 -99.04
N ASP A 327 -87.20 1.60 -98.92
CA ASP A 327 -87.47 2.51 -97.80
C ASP A 327 -87.62 1.74 -96.47
N TYR A 328 -88.18 0.53 -96.49
CA TYR A 328 -88.22 -0.38 -95.34
C TYR A 328 -86.80 -0.82 -94.93
N LEU A 329 -86.01 -1.33 -95.87
CA LEU A 329 -84.63 -1.77 -95.61
C LEU A 329 -83.72 -0.61 -95.19
N THR A 330 -83.93 0.59 -95.73
CA THR A 330 -83.20 1.81 -95.32
C THR A 330 -83.54 2.17 -93.87
N LYS A 331 -84.82 2.16 -93.48
CA LYS A 331 -85.24 2.36 -92.07
C LYS A 331 -84.64 1.30 -91.16
N HIS A 332 -84.75 0.02 -91.51
CA HIS A 332 -84.19 -1.08 -90.71
C HIS A 332 -82.65 -0.99 -90.60
N THR A 333 -81.96 -0.51 -91.63
CA THR A 333 -80.50 -0.28 -91.62
C THR A 333 -80.15 0.90 -90.71
N ASN A 334 -80.91 2.00 -90.75
CA ASN A 334 -80.71 3.15 -89.86
C ASN A 334 -81.02 2.82 -88.39
N ASP A 335 -82.04 2.01 -88.13
CA ASP A 335 -82.40 1.52 -86.79
C ASP A 335 -81.32 0.59 -86.24
N LEU A 336 -80.75 -0.29 -87.07
CA LEU A 336 -79.59 -1.12 -86.69
C LEU A 336 -78.34 -0.28 -86.47
N GLY A 337 -78.06 0.71 -87.33
CA GLY A 337 -76.94 1.63 -87.18
C GLY A 337 -77.02 2.42 -85.88
N SER A 338 -78.18 3.00 -85.57
CA SER A 338 -78.41 3.73 -84.31
C SER A 338 -78.29 2.83 -83.07
N LYS A 339 -78.66 1.55 -83.18
CA LYS A 339 -78.44 0.55 -82.12
C LYS A 339 -76.96 0.16 -82.02
N MET A 340 -76.22 0.12 -83.13
CA MET A 340 -74.79 -0.17 -83.14
C MET A 340 -74.02 0.97 -82.46
N THR A 341 -74.21 2.22 -82.88
CA THR A 341 -73.54 3.38 -82.26
C THR A 341 -73.86 3.51 -80.77
N PHE A 342 -75.12 3.31 -80.35
CA PHE A 342 -75.49 3.31 -78.93
C PHE A 342 -74.78 2.21 -78.12
N ASN A 343 -74.62 1.01 -78.69
CA ASN A 343 -73.87 -0.07 -78.03
C ASN A 343 -72.36 0.19 -78.02
N GLU A 344 -71.81 0.84 -79.06
CA GLU A 344 -70.41 1.27 -79.12
C GLU A 344 -70.11 2.37 -78.09
N GLU A 345 -70.94 3.41 -78.00
CA GLU A 345 -70.87 4.45 -76.95
C GLU A 345 -70.95 3.84 -75.55
N ARG A 346 -71.89 2.92 -75.32
CA ARG A 346 -72.05 2.22 -74.04
C ARG A 346 -70.86 1.31 -73.73
N LEU A 347 -70.24 0.68 -74.73
CA LEU A 347 -69.03 -0.13 -74.57
C LEU A 347 -67.80 0.75 -74.29
N GLN A 348 -67.68 1.92 -74.91
CA GLN A 348 -66.65 2.90 -74.61
C GLN A 348 -66.79 3.42 -73.17
N GLN A 349 -68.01 3.78 -72.74
CA GLN A 349 -68.29 4.19 -71.35
C GLN A 349 -67.92 3.09 -70.34
N LEU A 350 -68.29 1.83 -70.60
CA LEU A 350 -67.92 0.69 -69.75
C LEU A 350 -66.40 0.44 -69.75
N THR A 351 -65.71 0.70 -70.86
CA THR A 351 -64.23 0.58 -70.94
C THR A 351 -63.55 1.66 -70.11
N VAL A 352 -64.00 2.92 -70.19
CA VAL A 352 -63.49 4.01 -69.35
C VAL A 352 -63.74 3.73 -67.86
N GLN A 353 -64.96 3.31 -67.49
CA GLN A 353 -65.28 2.94 -66.10
C GLN A 353 -64.41 1.77 -65.60
N LEU A 354 -64.11 0.79 -66.45
CA LEU A 354 -63.23 -0.32 -66.12
C LEU A 354 -61.77 0.15 -65.91
N ASP A 355 -61.28 1.08 -66.73
CA ASP A 355 -59.91 1.60 -66.62
C ASP A 355 -59.74 2.56 -65.44
N ASP A 356 -60.73 3.40 -65.14
CA ASP A 356 -60.75 4.21 -63.91
C ASP A 356 -60.85 3.33 -62.66
N ALA A 357 -61.59 2.22 -62.69
CA ALA A 357 -61.61 1.25 -61.61
C ALA A 357 -60.26 0.52 -61.43
N LYS A 358 -59.51 0.25 -62.52
CA LYS A 358 -58.13 -0.28 -62.43
C LYS A 358 -57.19 0.74 -61.78
N ARG A 359 -57.22 2.00 -62.23
CA ARG A 359 -56.41 3.11 -61.66
C ARG A 359 -56.70 3.30 -60.18
N ALA A 360 -57.97 3.41 -59.79
CA ALA A 360 -58.36 3.58 -58.39
C ALA A 360 -57.91 2.39 -57.52
N ARG A 361 -57.98 1.16 -58.05
CA ARG A 361 -57.44 -0.03 -57.38
C ARG A 361 -55.91 0.04 -57.24
N GLU A 362 -55.20 0.42 -58.30
CA GLU A 362 -53.74 0.55 -58.33
C GLU A 362 -53.25 1.63 -57.36
N GLU A 363 -53.85 2.82 -57.36
CA GLU A 363 -53.60 3.87 -56.36
C GLU A 363 -53.80 3.39 -54.92
N MET A 364 -54.84 2.58 -54.65
CA MET A 364 -55.07 2.04 -53.31
C MET A 364 -54.03 0.97 -52.92
N TYR A 365 -53.54 0.16 -53.88
CA TYR A 365 -52.41 -0.73 -53.65
C TYR A 365 -51.10 0.03 -53.42
N GLU A 366 -50.83 1.10 -54.16
CA GLU A 366 -49.65 1.96 -53.95
C GLU A 366 -49.70 2.63 -52.57
N LYS A 367 -50.85 3.21 -52.18
CA LYS A 367 -51.06 3.79 -50.84
C LYS A 367 -50.91 2.76 -49.73
N TYR A 368 -51.41 1.53 -49.92
CA TYR A 368 -51.21 0.42 -48.99
C TYR A 368 -49.75 -0.02 -48.88
N VAL A 369 -49.05 -0.20 -50.01
CA VAL A 369 -47.62 -0.61 -50.03
C VAL A 369 -46.75 0.48 -49.42
N ALA A 370 -46.94 1.75 -49.78
CA ALA A 370 -46.22 2.87 -49.20
C ALA A 370 -46.47 3.01 -47.69
N SER A 371 -47.71 2.81 -47.23
CA SER A 371 -48.03 2.81 -45.79
C SER A 371 -47.37 1.63 -45.06
N ARG A 372 -47.48 0.41 -45.60
CA ARG A 372 -46.83 -0.80 -45.07
C ARG A 372 -45.32 -0.61 -44.95
N ASP A 373 -44.67 -0.10 -46.00
CA ASP A 373 -43.22 0.02 -46.06
C ASP A 373 -42.72 1.21 -45.23
N HIS A 374 -43.51 2.28 -45.09
CA HIS A 374 -43.27 3.35 -44.12
C HIS A 374 -43.32 2.82 -42.68
N TYR A 375 -44.38 2.12 -42.28
CA TYR A 375 -44.46 1.53 -40.94
C TYR A 375 -43.37 0.47 -40.70
N LYS A 376 -43.06 -0.35 -41.70
CA LYS A 376 -41.95 -1.30 -41.61
C LYS A 376 -40.63 -0.58 -41.33
N ALA A 377 -40.32 0.47 -42.10
CA ALA A 377 -39.11 1.26 -41.92
C ALA A 377 -39.10 2.06 -40.59
N GLU A 378 -40.26 2.46 -40.07
CA GLU A 378 -40.40 3.02 -38.71
C GLU A 378 -40.00 1.98 -37.65
N TYR A 379 -40.55 0.75 -37.72
CA TYR A 379 -40.24 -0.32 -36.76
C TYR A 379 -38.78 -0.79 -36.86
N GLU A 380 -38.26 -0.99 -38.08
CA GLU A 380 -36.85 -1.35 -38.31
C GLU A 380 -35.89 -0.25 -37.78
N ARG A 381 -36.25 1.03 -37.93
CA ARG A 381 -35.47 2.16 -37.39
C ARG A 381 -35.51 2.23 -35.86
N ARG A 382 -36.70 2.14 -35.25
CA ARG A 382 -36.85 2.15 -33.78
C ARG A 382 -36.11 0.98 -33.14
N LEU A 383 -36.20 -0.22 -33.74
CA LEU A 383 -35.46 -1.40 -33.28
C LEU A 383 -33.93 -1.20 -33.40
N ALA A 384 -33.45 -0.57 -34.47
CA ALA A 384 -32.03 -0.22 -34.60
C ALA A 384 -31.59 0.83 -33.56
N GLU A 385 -32.39 1.88 -33.35
CA GLU A 385 -32.16 2.92 -32.35
C GLU A 385 -32.17 2.35 -30.91
N GLU A 386 -33.04 1.40 -30.60
CA GLU A 386 -33.08 0.70 -29.31
C GLU A 386 -31.86 -0.22 -29.13
N LEU A 387 -31.48 -1.00 -30.15
CA LEU A 387 -30.29 -1.85 -30.12
C LEU A 387 -28.99 -1.04 -29.96
N ASP A 388 -28.86 0.10 -30.65
CA ASP A 388 -27.70 0.97 -30.51
C ASP A 388 -27.72 1.75 -29.19
N GLN A 389 -28.89 2.13 -28.66
CA GLN A 389 -28.98 2.64 -27.28
C GLN A 389 -28.57 1.60 -26.24
N ILE A 390 -28.93 0.32 -26.41
CA ILE A 390 -28.51 -0.76 -25.52
C ILE A 390 -26.99 -0.95 -25.61
N ARG A 391 -26.43 -1.06 -26.82
CA ARG A 391 -24.97 -1.12 -27.05
C ARG A 391 -24.23 0.02 -26.35
N VAL A 392 -24.63 1.26 -26.61
CA VAL A 392 -23.98 2.46 -26.03
C VAL A 392 -24.12 2.49 -24.51
N LYS A 393 -25.24 2.04 -23.92
CA LYS A 393 -25.37 1.89 -22.46
C LYS A 393 -24.44 0.80 -21.92
N THR A 394 -24.39 -0.37 -22.54
CA THR A 394 -23.51 -1.47 -22.14
C THR A 394 -22.03 -1.09 -22.26
N ASP A 395 -21.61 -0.42 -23.33
CA ASP A 395 -20.24 0.06 -23.49
C ASP A 395 -19.88 1.11 -22.44
N GLN A 396 -20.78 2.06 -22.14
CA GLN A 396 -20.61 3.02 -21.05
C GLN A 396 -20.51 2.35 -19.67
N GLU A 397 -21.30 1.31 -19.41
CA GLU A 397 -21.24 0.56 -18.15
C GLU A 397 -19.97 -0.28 -18.06
N MET A 398 -19.54 -0.91 -19.15
CA MET A 398 -18.26 -1.63 -19.23
C MET A 398 -17.07 -0.69 -19.01
N ASP A 399 -17.09 0.52 -19.57
CA ASP A 399 -16.02 1.51 -19.34
C ASP A 399 -16.07 2.13 -17.94
N ARG A 400 -17.26 2.38 -17.37
CA ARG A 400 -17.41 2.75 -15.95
C ARG A 400 -16.85 1.66 -15.04
N LEU A 401 -17.13 0.38 -15.32
CA LEU A 401 -16.60 -0.76 -14.57
C LEU A 401 -15.07 -0.88 -14.72
N ARG A 402 -14.53 -0.72 -15.94
CA ARG A 402 -13.08 -0.69 -16.20
C ARG A 402 -12.39 0.42 -15.43
N VAL A 403 -12.92 1.65 -15.49
CA VAL A 403 -12.38 2.81 -14.76
C VAL A 403 -12.49 2.61 -13.25
N SER A 404 -13.67 2.25 -12.73
CA SER A 404 -13.88 2.02 -11.29
C SER A 404 -12.96 0.92 -10.74
N THR A 405 -12.84 -0.21 -11.45
CA THR A 405 -11.93 -1.32 -11.11
C THR A 405 -10.47 -0.87 -11.14
N ARG A 406 -10.06 -0.12 -12.17
CA ARG A 406 -8.71 0.44 -12.27
C ARG A 406 -8.41 1.41 -11.14
N GLU A 407 -9.29 2.37 -10.85
CA GLU A 407 -9.11 3.30 -9.74
C GLU A 407 -9.09 2.60 -8.38
N MET A 408 -9.87 1.52 -8.22
CA MET A 408 -9.87 0.70 -7.01
C MET A 408 -8.51 0.03 -6.80
N TYR A 409 -7.94 -0.62 -7.84
CA TYR A 409 -6.57 -1.13 -7.79
C TYR A 409 -5.51 -0.02 -7.64
N GLU A 410 -5.70 1.17 -8.21
CA GLU A 410 -4.78 2.32 -8.04
C GLU A 410 -4.90 2.99 -6.65
N ARG A 411 -6.04 2.87 -5.96
CA ARG A 411 -6.19 3.21 -4.53
C ARG A 411 -5.51 2.17 -3.66
N GLU A 412 -5.78 0.88 -3.88
CA GLU A 412 -5.15 -0.21 -3.13
C GLU A 412 -3.62 -0.21 -3.29
N ASN A 413 -3.10 -0.03 -4.50
CA ASN A 413 -1.65 0.08 -4.75
C ASN A 413 -1.01 1.28 -4.04
N ARG A 414 -1.75 2.39 -3.85
CA ARG A 414 -1.25 3.52 -3.04
C ARG A 414 -1.26 3.17 -1.56
N ASN A 415 -2.37 2.67 -1.03
CA ASN A 415 -2.48 2.24 0.36
C ASN A 415 -1.39 1.21 0.74
N LEU A 416 -1.09 0.25 -0.15
CA LEU A 416 -0.03 -0.75 0.06
C LEU A 416 1.38 -0.15 0.02
N ARG A 417 1.63 0.87 -0.84
CA ARG A 417 2.91 1.61 -0.86
C ARG A 417 3.07 2.47 0.38
N GLU A 418 2.03 3.18 0.78
CA GLU A 418 2.01 4.03 1.99
C GLU A 418 2.17 3.17 3.26
N ALA A 419 1.51 2.02 3.34
CA ALA A 419 1.70 1.05 4.44
C ALA A 419 3.12 0.46 4.47
N ARG A 420 3.69 0.13 3.30
CA ARG A 420 5.11 -0.27 3.18
C ARG A 420 6.02 0.84 3.68
N ASP A 421 5.82 2.08 3.25
CA ASP A 421 6.70 3.20 3.58
C ASP A 421 6.60 3.59 5.06
N ALA A 422 5.40 3.52 5.65
CA ALA A 422 5.20 3.63 7.10
C ALA A 422 5.94 2.50 7.87
N ALA A 423 5.87 1.25 7.39
CA ALA A 423 6.57 0.12 7.99
C ALA A 423 8.11 0.22 7.85
N VAL A 424 8.61 0.78 6.73
CA VAL A 424 10.03 1.07 6.53
C VAL A 424 10.49 2.20 7.46
N ALA A 425 9.74 3.31 7.55
CA ALA A 425 10.06 4.42 8.44
C ALA A 425 10.04 3.98 9.92
N GLU A 426 9.08 3.14 10.33
CA GLU A 426 9.04 2.59 11.69
C GLU A 426 10.20 1.62 11.94
N LYS A 427 10.55 0.77 10.97
CA LYS A 427 11.76 -0.07 11.05
C LYS A 427 13.02 0.78 11.20
N GLU A 428 13.16 1.87 10.44
CA GLU A 428 14.32 2.78 10.54
C GLU A 428 14.36 3.49 11.90
N ARG A 429 13.20 3.92 12.42
CA ARG A 429 13.08 4.47 13.78
C ARG A 429 13.50 3.44 14.85
N LEU A 430 13.07 2.19 14.72
CA LEU A 430 13.44 1.10 15.63
C LEU A 430 14.93 0.75 15.53
N VAL A 431 15.52 0.72 14.33
CA VAL A 431 16.97 0.49 14.13
C VAL A 431 17.81 1.66 14.69
N LEU A 432 17.31 2.89 14.65
CA LEU A 432 17.95 4.03 15.31
C LEU A 432 17.87 3.88 16.84
N ALA A 433 16.69 3.55 17.39
CA ALA A 433 16.52 3.31 18.82
C ALA A 433 17.34 2.12 19.34
N GLU A 434 17.45 1.03 18.55
CA GLU A 434 18.34 -0.10 18.80
C GLU A 434 19.80 0.35 18.86
N ARG A 435 20.28 1.10 17.85
CA ARG A 435 21.66 1.62 17.83
C ARG A 435 21.95 2.54 19.01
N GLU A 436 21.00 3.36 19.45
CA GLU A 436 21.16 4.17 20.66
C GLU A 436 21.17 3.31 21.93
N ALA A 437 20.31 2.30 22.05
CA ALA A 437 20.29 1.39 23.19
C ALA A 437 21.57 0.53 23.28
N THR A 438 22.08 0.06 22.14
CA THR A 438 23.37 -0.62 22.02
C THR A 438 24.51 0.31 22.44
N ARG A 439 24.57 1.55 21.93
CA ARG A 439 25.57 2.54 22.37
C ARG A 439 25.52 2.79 23.88
N ARG A 440 24.33 3.08 24.44
CA ARG A 440 24.16 3.24 25.90
C ARG A 440 24.62 2.00 26.68
N SER A 441 24.49 0.81 26.10
CA SER A 441 24.96 -0.45 26.71
C SER A 441 26.48 -0.62 26.57
N GLU A 442 27.07 -0.23 25.45
CA GLU A 442 28.53 -0.18 25.22
C GLU A 442 29.19 0.85 26.15
N ASP A 443 28.62 2.03 26.27
CA ASP A 443 29.02 3.11 27.19
C ASP A 443 28.96 2.61 28.65
N LEU A 444 27.83 2.03 29.07
CA LEU A 444 27.66 1.48 30.43
C LEU A 444 28.62 0.29 30.71
N VAL A 445 28.93 -0.52 29.71
CA VAL A 445 29.95 -1.59 29.82
C VAL A 445 31.37 -1.01 29.89
N ALA A 446 31.65 0.11 29.22
CA ALA A 446 32.92 0.83 29.33
C ALA A 446 33.06 1.48 30.72
N GLU A 447 32.03 2.16 31.22
CA GLU A 447 31.97 2.68 32.58
C GLU A 447 32.12 1.56 33.62
N PHE A 448 31.40 0.45 33.47
CA PHE A 448 31.53 -0.70 34.36
C PHE A 448 32.96 -1.27 34.35
N ARG A 449 33.59 -1.41 33.17
CA ARG A 449 34.98 -1.86 33.07
C ARG A 449 35.96 -0.85 33.68
N GLN A 450 35.71 0.46 33.55
CA GLN A 450 36.54 1.49 34.18
C GLN A 450 36.41 1.46 35.71
N LEU A 451 35.18 1.31 36.23
CA LEU A 451 34.91 1.15 37.66
C LEU A 451 35.48 -0.15 38.21
N GLN A 452 35.37 -1.26 37.46
CA GLN A 452 35.99 -2.54 37.80
C GLN A 452 37.51 -2.40 37.85
N ASN A 453 38.15 -1.87 36.80
CA ASN A 453 39.59 -1.64 36.79
C ASN A 453 40.05 -0.75 37.96
N GLY A 454 39.28 0.30 38.29
CA GLY A 454 39.56 1.17 39.44
C GLY A 454 39.36 0.48 40.81
N ALA A 455 38.42 -0.46 40.90
CA ALA A 455 38.23 -1.30 42.08
C ALA A 455 39.33 -2.36 42.20
N ASP A 456 39.78 -2.94 41.09
CA ASP A 456 40.87 -3.92 41.03
C ASP A 456 42.23 -3.27 41.33
N THR A 457 42.51 -2.06 40.81
CA THR A 457 43.71 -1.29 41.22
C THR A 457 43.65 -0.94 42.70
N LYS A 458 42.52 -0.44 43.20
CA LYS A 458 42.36 -0.11 44.63
C LYS A 458 42.45 -1.34 45.52
N THR A 459 41.97 -2.49 45.06
CA THR A 459 42.12 -3.78 45.77
C THR A 459 43.57 -4.24 45.77
N SER A 460 44.30 -4.08 44.67
CA SER A 460 45.74 -4.34 44.59
C SER A 460 46.55 -3.40 45.49
N GLU A 461 46.22 -2.10 45.50
CA GLU A 461 46.79 -1.09 46.41
C GLU A 461 46.57 -1.50 47.86
N LEU A 462 45.32 -1.73 48.28
CA LEU A 462 44.98 -2.18 49.65
C LEU A 462 45.63 -3.53 50.00
N GLN A 463 45.76 -4.46 49.05
CA GLN A 463 46.45 -5.74 49.29
C GLN A 463 47.97 -5.55 49.43
N ASN A 464 48.56 -4.58 48.75
CA ASN A 464 49.98 -4.26 48.88
C ASN A 464 50.26 -3.43 50.14
N GLU A 465 49.37 -2.51 50.53
CA GLU A 465 49.37 -1.88 51.85
C GLU A 465 49.23 -2.92 52.95
N LEU A 466 48.33 -3.90 52.80
CA LEU A 466 48.16 -4.99 53.77
C LEU A 466 49.42 -5.86 53.89
N LYS A 467 50.12 -6.16 52.78
CA LYS A 467 51.43 -6.84 52.81
C LYS A 467 52.51 -5.98 53.47
N LEU A 468 52.57 -4.68 53.18
CA LEU A 468 53.49 -3.76 53.84
C LEU A 468 53.20 -3.68 55.34
N LYS A 469 51.92 -3.67 55.74
CA LYS A 469 51.52 -3.73 57.15
C LYS A 469 51.77 -5.08 57.79
N SER A 470 51.62 -6.21 57.09
CA SER A 470 52.02 -7.52 57.62
C SER A 470 53.53 -7.58 57.87
N PHE A 471 54.36 -7.14 56.91
CA PHE A 471 55.81 -7.03 57.11
C PHE A 471 56.21 -6.02 58.19
N GLU A 472 55.50 -4.89 58.33
CA GLU A 472 55.70 -3.98 59.46
C GLU A 472 55.36 -4.66 60.79
N THR A 473 54.26 -5.41 60.89
CA THR A 473 53.88 -6.14 62.11
C THR A 473 54.76 -7.34 62.42
N GLU A 474 55.25 -8.08 61.41
CA GLU A 474 56.24 -9.13 61.57
C GLU A 474 57.55 -8.54 62.09
N ARG A 475 57.97 -7.38 61.57
CA ARG A 475 59.16 -6.67 62.03
C ARG A 475 59.00 -6.13 63.45
N THR A 476 57.87 -5.52 63.81
CA THR A 476 57.64 -5.08 65.19
C THR A 476 57.42 -6.25 66.14
N GLN A 477 56.86 -7.38 65.68
CA GLN A 477 56.80 -8.62 66.46
C GLN A 477 58.21 -9.19 66.70
N MET A 478 59.07 -9.28 65.69
CA MET A 478 60.46 -9.74 65.88
C MET A 478 61.22 -8.87 66.89
N VAL A 479 61.09 -7.54 66.79
CA VAL A 479 61.67 -6.59 67.76
C VAL A 479 61.00 -6.70 69.15
N HIS A 480 59.70 -6.97 69.21
CA HIS A 480 59.00 -7.21 70.48
C HIS A 480 59.47 -8.51 71.14
N GLU A 481 59.57 -9.60 70.39
CA GLU A 481 60.11 -10.87 70.89
C GLU A 481 61.58 -10.74 71.29
N GLU A 482 62.41 -10.01 70.55
CA GLU A 482 63.79 -9.71 70.92
C GLU A 482 63.86 -8.88 72.21
N THR A 483 63.08 -7.80 72.33
CA THR A 483 63.03 -7.00 73.57
C THR A 483 62.43 -7.77 74.74
N VAL A 484 61.52 -8.72 74.52
CA VAL A 484 61.01 -9.65 75.56
C VAL A 484 62.05 -10.70 75.93
N ARG A 485 62.84 -11.23 74.99
CA ARG A 485 63.99 -12.11 75.28
C ARG A 485 65.05 -11.36 76.09
N ASN A 486 65.38 -10.14 75.70
CA ASN A 486 66.33 -9.28 76.40
C ASN A 486 65.80 -8.89 77.80
N LEU A 487 64.51 -8.56 77.94
CA LEU A 487 63.89 -8.31 79.24
C LEU A 487 63.95 -9.56 80.13
N LYS A 488 63.64 -10.76 79.61
CA LYS A 488 63.77 -12.02 80.35
C LYS A 488 65.21 -12.31 80.75
N GLN A 489 66.18 -12.02 79.88
CA GLN A 489 67.61 -12.16 80.21
C GLN A 489 68.00 -11.19 81.33
N CYS A 490 67.60 -9.92 81.25
CA CYS A 490 67.81 -8.94 82.32
C CYS A 490 67.06 -9.26 83.61
N GLN A 491 65.90 -9.92 83.55
CA GLN A 491 65.18 -10.44 84.71
C GLN A 491 65.97 -11.60 85.36
N ILE A 492 66.38 -12.60 84.58
CA ILE A 492 67.22 -13.72 85.04
C ILE A 492 68.56 -13.23 85.62
N ASP A 493 69.17 -12.20 85.03
CA ASP A 493 70.43 -11.64 85.53
C ASP A 493 70.21 -10.75 86.77
N ASN A 494 69.08 -10.04 86.88
CA ASN A 494 68.66 -9.41 88.13
C ASN A 494 68.36 -10.45 89.22
N GLU A 495 67.72 -11.58 88.90
CA GLU A 495 67.49 -12.68 89.83
C GLU A 495 68.82 -13.29 90.29
N LYS A 496 69.80 -13.50 89.40
CA LYS A 496 71.16 -13.93 89.79
C LYS A 496 71.84 -12.89 90.68
N LEU A 497 71.73 -11.60 90.37
CA LEU A 497 72.32 -10.52 91.16
C LEU A 497 71.63 -10.40 92.53
N GLN A 498 70.31 -10.54 92.60
CA GLN A 498 69.54 -10.55 93.84
C GLN A 498 69.89 -11.79 94.69
N ASN A 499 69.93 -12.99 94.11
CA ASN A 499 70.36 -14.20 94.82
C ASN A 499 71.81 -14.06 95.33
N LYS A 500 72.71 -13.48 94.52
CA LYS A 500 74.09 -13.19 94.95
C LYS A 500 74.14 -12.13 96.04
N LEU A 501 73.28 -11.12 95.99
CA LEU A 501 73.15 -10.09 97.01
C LEU A 501 72.57 -10.68 98.30
N GLU A 502 71.58 -11.56 98.24
CA GLU A 502 71.07 -12.31 99.40
C GLU A 502 72.14 -13.21 100.02
N VAL A 503 72.94 -13.93 99.22
CA VAL A 503 74.07 -14.71 99.73
C VAL A 503 75.09 -13.80 100.39
N MET A 504 75.52 -12.72 99.73
CA MET A 504 76.44 -11.73 100.30
C MET A 504 75.87 -11.03 101.55
N THR A 505 74.55 -10.85 101.65
CA THR A 505 73.87 -10.30 102.83
C THR A 505 73.80 -11.33 103.96
N ARG A 506 73.62 -12.63 103.67
CA ARG A 506 73.72 -13.70 104.67
C ARG A 506 75.16 -13.85 105.17
N GLU A 507 76.14 -13.91 104.27
CA GLU A 507 77.57 -13.90 104.60
C GLU A 507 77.95 -12.65 105.41
N TYR A 508 77.43 -11.47 105.04
CA TYR A 508 77.64 -10.24 105.81
C TYR A 508 77.02 -10.32 107.21
N TYR A 509 75.78 -10.81 107.37
CA TYR A 509 75.15 -10.94 108.68
C TYR A 509 75.74 -12.08 109.54
N GLU A 510 76.25 -13.15 108.92
CA GLU A 510 76.98 -14.21 109.62
C GLU A 510 78.36 -13.71 110.07
N LEU A 511 79.07 -12.98 109.21
CA LEU A 511 80.33 -12.30 109.56
C LEU A 511 80.08 -11.26 110.65
N GLN A 512 79.06 -10.41 110.52
CA GLN A 512 78.66 -9.42 111.54
C GLN A 512 78.34 -10.10 112.87
N ARG A 513 77.53 -11.17 112.89
CA ARG A 513 77.28 -11.93 114.13
C ARG A 513 78.55 -12.54 114.71
N SER A 514 79.50 -12.97 113.87
CA SER A 514 80.78 -13.50 114.33
C SER A 514 81.68 -12.41 114.93
N THR A 515 81.72 -11.21 114.34
CA THR A 515 82.52 -10.09 114.83
C THR A 515 81.86 -9.39 116.02
N GLU A 516 80.53 -9.32 116.09
CA GLU A 516 79.77 -8.91 117.28
C GLU A 516 79.99 -9.89 118.43
N LYS A 517 80.00 -11.21 118.18
CA LYS A 517 80.33 -12.22 119.20
C LYS A 517 81.78 -12.10 119.68
N GLN A 518 82.74 -11.95 118.77
CA GLN A 518 84.14 -11.69 119.12
C GLN A 518 84.30 -10.36 119.87
N PHE A 519 83.57 -9.33 119.49
CA PHE A 519 83.55 -8.04 120.19
C PHE A 519 83.02 -8.21 121.61
N LEU A 520 81.90 -8.92 121.81
CA LEU A 520 81.34 -9.23 123.14
C LEU A 520 82.30 -10.08 124.00
N GLU A 521 82.99 -11.06 123.41
CA GLU A 521 84.03 -11.85 124.08
C GLU A 521 85.25 -11.00 124.47
N MET A 522 85.68 -10.07 123.61
CA MET A 522 86.78 -9.15 123.89
C MET A 522 86.37 -8.02 124.85
N GLU A 523 85.11 -7.58 124.84
CA GLU A 523 84.59 -6.54 125.74
C GLU A 523 84.36 -7.10 127.16
N THR A 524 83.88 -8.35 127.27
CA THR A 524 83.80 -9.05 128.57
C THR A 524 85.19 -9.33 129.12
N GLN A 525 86.15 -9.81 128.32
CA GLN A 525 87.55 -9.91 128.74
C GLN A 525 88.14 -8.55 129.17
N ASN A 526 87.80 -7.45 128.48
CA ASN A 526 88.23 -6.10 128.91
C ASN A 526 87.57 -5.66 130.22
N LYS A 527 86.32 -6.05 130.50
CA LYS A 527 85.65 -5.78 131.78
C LYS A 527 86.29 -6.57 132.93
N ASP A 528 86.62 -7.84 132.71
CA ASP A 528 87.31 -8.69 133.68
C ASP A 528 88.77 -8.26 133.93
N LEU A 529 89.47 -7.76 132.90
CA LEU A 529 90.81 -7.17 133.07
C LEU A 529 90.75 -5.82 133.80
N LYS A 530 89.76 -4.97 133.49
CA LYS A 530 89.56 -3.70 134.20
C LYS A 530 89.22 -3.91 135.67
N SER A 531 88.29 -4.81 136.01
CA SER A 531 87.94 -5.08 137.41
C SER A 531 89.12 -5.62 138.21
N ARG A 532 89.99 -6.44 137.59
CA ARG A 532 91.25 -6.88 138.21
C ARG A 532 92.22 -5.72 138.45
N VAL A 533 92.41 -4.82 137.49
CA VAL A 533 93.24 -3.60 137.68
C VAL A 533 92.67 -2.74 138.81
N GLU A 534 91.36 -2.50 138.82
CA GLU A 534 90.67 -1.71 139.85
C GLU A 534 90.78 -2.32 141.27
N THR A 535 90.98 -3.64 141.39
CA THR A 535 91.32 -4.28 142.68
C THR A 535 92.79 -4.14 143.08
N TYR A 536 93.72 -4.00 142.13
CA TYR A 536 95.12 -3.73 142.45
C TYR A 536 95.34 -2.26 142.82
N GLU A 537 94.72 -1.31 142.11
CA GLU A 537 94.83 0.14 142.39
C GLU A 537 94.39 0.50 143.82
N LYS A 538 93.33 -0.15 144.33
CA LYS A 538 92.86 0.04 145.72
C LYS A 538 93.85 -0.51 146.75
N LEU A 539 94.49 -1.65 146.44
CA LEU A 539 95.54 -2.25 147.27
C LEU A 539 96.83 -1.40 147.30
N GLU A 540 97.13 -0.65 146.24
CA GLU A 540 98.25 0.31 146.25
C GLU A 540 97.92 1.56 147.08
N GLN A 541 96.69 2.11 146.98
CA GLN A 541 96.25 3.24 147.82
C GLN A 541 96.28 2.91 149.32
N GLU A 542 95.81 1.72 149.71
CA GLU A 542 95.88 1.25 151.11
C GLU A 542 97.33 1.10 151.64
N LEU A 543 98.32 0.92 150.77
CA LEU A 543 99.74 0.81 151.16
C LEU A 543 100.42 2.18 151.29
N ASP A 544 100.09 3.15 150.43
CA ASP A 544 100.67 4.50 150.48
C ASP A 544 100.19 5.29 151.71
N ASP A 545 98.92 5.17 152.11
CA ASP A 545 98.39 5.79 153.33
C ASP A 545 99.11 5.29 154.61
N VAL A 546 99.50 4.01 154.65
CA VAL A 546 100.25 3.42 155.77
C VAL A 546 101.70 3.95 155.81
N VAL A 547 102.31 4.19 154.64
CA VAL A 547 103.66 4.80 154.56
C VAL A 547 103.62 6.27 155.00
N MET A 548 102.57 7.01 154.63
CA MET A 548 102.31 8.39 155.09
C MET A 548 102.18 8.46 156.62
N GLN A 549 101.25 7.69 157.21
CA GLN A 549 100.99 7.73 158.66
C GLN A 549 102.22 7.30 159.49
N ALA A 550 103.01 6.33 159.01
CA ALA A 550 104.24 5.92 159.68
C ALA A 550 105.39 6.96 159.55
N ALA A 551 105.32 7.89 158.60
CA ALA A 551 106.33 8.93 158.40
C ALA A 551 106.13 10.16 159.30
N GLU A 552 104.89 10.52 159.64
CA GLU A 552 104.57 11.74 160.42
C GLU A 552 104.83 11.62 161.93
N VAL A 553 104.77 10.41 162.50
CA VAL A 553 105.12 10.16 163.91
C VAL A 553 106.61 10.45 164.12
N GLU A 554 107.00 11.14 165.19
CA GLU A 554 108.40 11.53 165.43
C GLU A 554 109.25 10.40 166.08
N ASN A 555 108.69 9.66 167.05
CA ASN A 555 109.36 8.52 167.70
C ASN A 555 109.52 7.30 166.76
N GLU A 556 110.64 6.58 166.83
CA GLU A 556 110.84 5.36 166.01
C GLU A 556 110.08 4.14 166.53
N ASP A 557 110.10 3.89 167.85
CA ASP A 557 109.37 2.77 168.48
C ASP A 557 107.84 2.87 168.32
N GLU A 558 107.35 4.09 168.08
CA GLU A 558 105.93 4.40 167.94
C GLU A 558 105.48 4.30 166.48
N ALA A 559 106.33 4.69 165.53
CA ALA A 559 106.14 4.41 164.11
C ALA A 559 106.13 2.89 163.81
N GLU A 560 106.95 2.08 164.47
CA GLU A 560 106.87 0.62 164.33
C GLU A 560 105.55 0.02 164.83
N ARG A 561 104.87 0.65 165.81
CA ARG A 561 103.51 0.24 166.22
C ARG A 561 102.47 0.57 165.16
N VAL A 562 102.53 1.76 164.55
CA VAL A 562 101.59 2.16 163.47
C VAL A 562 101.70 1.20 162.29
N LEU A 563 102.92 0.87 161.86
CA LEU A 563 103.17 -0.19 160.87
C LEU A 563 102.56 -1.54 161.32
N PHE A 564 102.75 -1.94 162.58
CA PHE A 564 102.25 -3.23 163.08
C PHE A 564 100.72 -3.30 163.14
N SER A 565 100.01 -2.21 163.46
CA SER A 565 98.54 -2.15 163.49
C SER A 565 97.89 -2.41 162.13
N TYR A 566 98.56 -2.05 161.03
CA TYR A 566 98.12 -2.37 159.66
C TYR A 566 98.59 -3.77 159.19
N GLY A 567 98.71 -4.74 160.11
CA GLY A 567 98.91 -6.16 159.79
C GLY A 567 100.34 -6.59 159.40
N TYR A 568 101.33 -5.68 159.50
CA TYR A 568 102.73 -5.87 159.06
C TYR A 568 103.57 -6.90 159.86
N GLY A 569 102.90 -7.76 160.64
CA GLY A 569 103.47 -8.90 161.35
C GLY A 569 103.30 -10.27 160.67
N ALA A 570 102.28 -10.45 159.81
CA ALA A 570 101.80 -11.80 159.45
C ALA A 570 102.28 -12.34 158.08
N ASN A 571 101.98 -11.66 156.96
CA ASN A 571 102.01 -12.26 155.61
C ASN A 571 102.90 -11.54 154.58
N VAL A 572 103.79 -10.62 154.98
CA VAL A 572 104.63 -9.85 154.05
C VAL A 572 106.02 -10.50 153.88
N PRO A 573 106.46 -10.84 152.64
CA PRO A 573 107.78 -11.39 152.38
C PRO A 573 108.93 -10.49 152.87
N SER A 574 110.02 -11.12 153.36
CA SER A 574 111.14 -10.43 154.03
C SER A 574 111.85 -9.36 153.19
N THR A 575 111.82 -9.47 151.86
CA THR A 575 112.35 -8.47 150.92
C THR A 575 111.48 -7.22 150.84
N ALA A 576 110.16 -7.38 150.80
CA ALA A 576 109.21 -6.27 150.86
C ALA A 576 109.26 -5.56 152.23
N LYS A 577 109.41 -6.35 153.32
CA LYS A 577 109.58 -5.81 154.68
C LYS A 577 110.81 -4.90 154.83
N ARG A 578 111.87 -5.12 154.04
CA ARG A 578 113.02 -4.20 154.00
C ARG A 578 112.73 -2.95 153.18
N ARG A 579 112.03 -3.07 152.04
CA ARG A 579 111.68 -1.91 151.19
C ARG A 579 110.77 -0.93 151.90
N LEU A 580 109.67 -1.36 152.51
CA LEU A 580 108.69 -0.43 153.12
C LEU A 580 109.32 0.39 154.26
N LYS A 581 110.18 -0.22 155.09
CA LYS A 581 110.95 0.52 156.11
C LYS A 581 111.91 1.54 155.49
N GLN A 582 112.53 1.24 154.34
CA GLN A 582 113.32 2.22 153.59
C GLN A 582 112.46 3.35 153.02
N SER A 583 111.24 3.06 152.52
CA SER A 583 110.29 4.08 152.04
C SER A 583 109.91 5.08 153.14
N VAL A 584 109.59 4.61 154.35
CA VAL A 584 109.22 5.48 155.49
C VAL A 584 110.40 6.39 155.90
N HIS A 585 111.63 5.87 155.96
CA HIS A 585 112.81 6.70 156.24
C HIS A 585 113.09 7.72 155.11
N LEU A 586 112.78 7.39 153.85
CA LEU A 586 112.86 8.32 152.72
C LEU A 586 111.78 9.41 152.80
N ALA A 587 110.53 9.06 153.10
CA ALA A 587 109.43 10.02 153.25
C ALA A 587 109.73 11.07 154.33
N ARG A 588 110.18 10.63 155.52
CA ARG A 588 110.68 11.54 156.58
C ARG A 588 111.76 12.51 156.08
N ARG A 589 112.71 12.01 155.27
CA ARG A 589 113.81 12.82 154.72
C ARG A 589 113.34 13.85 153.69
N VAL A 590 112.35 13.52 152.86
CA VAL A 590 111.78 14.43 151.85
C VAL A 590 110.96 15.54 152.51
N LEU A 591 110.07 15.21 153.45
CA LEU A 591 109.26 16.19 154.20
C LEU A 591 110.12 17.26 154.90
N GLN A 592 111.29 16.88 155.43
CA GLN A 592 112.23 17.81 156.05
C GLN A 592 112.87 18.77 155.04
N LEU A 593 113.12 18.32 153.80
CA LEU A 593 113.71 19.14 152.73
C LEU A 593 112.68 20.07 152.08
N GLU A 594 111.42 19.67 151.95
CA GLU A 594 110.36 20.53 151.39
C GLU A 594 110.02 21.71 152.30
N ARG A 595 110.04 21.52 153.63
CA ARG A 595 109.92 22.61 154.62
C ARG A 595 111.05 23.64 154.48
N GLN A 596 112.24 23.24 154.03
CA GLN A 596 113.36 24.15 153.74
C GLN A 596 113.19 24.85 152.37
N ASN A 597 112.79 24.11 151.33
CA ASN A 597 112.61 24.66 149.97
C ASN A 597 111.50 25.72 149.90
N THR A 598 110.41 25.52 150.65
CA THR A 598 109.28 26.46 150.72
C THR A 598 109.62 27.75 151.48
N SER A 599 110.58 27.73 152.40
CA SER A 599 111.14 28.95 153.01
C SER A 599 111.88 29.79 151.96
N LEU A 600 112.87 29.19 151.30
CA LEU A 600 113.77 29.89 150.37
C LEU A 600 113.04 30.55 149.19
N ARG A 601 111.91 29.98 148.73
CA ARG A 601 111.10 30.57 147.66
C ARG A 601 110.43 31.90 148.07
N LYS A 602 110.00 32.06 149.33
CA LYS A 602 109.34 33.29 149.79
C LYS A 602 110.28 34.49 149.87
N ASP A 603 111.55 34.27 150.20
CA ASP A 603 112.55 35.33 150.22
C ASP A 603 112.96 35.77 148.79
N MET A 604 112.93 34.84 147.84
CA MET A 604 113.20 35.07 146.42
C MET A 604 112.16 36.00 145.76
N ASP A 605 110.87 35.83 146.06
CA ASP A 605 109.82 36.73 145.55
C ASP A 605 109.84 38.12 146.20
N ARG A 606 110.28 38.24 147.47
CA ARG A 606 110.47 39.56 148.13
C ARG A 606 111.49 40.43 147.39
N GLN A 607 112.69 39.89 147.15
CA GLN A 607 113.76 40.57 146.39
C GLN A 607 113.29 41.01 144.99
N LYS A 608 112.39 40.24 144.39
CA LYS A 608 111.81 40.54 143.07
C LYS A 608 110.88 41.75 143.09
N THR A 609 110.15 41.99 144.19
CA THR A 609 109.29 43.18 144.33
C THR A 609 110.08 44.46 144.60
N GLU A 610 111.19 44.40 145.34
CA GLU A 610 112.08 45.55 145.57
C GLU A 610 112.72 46.04 144.26
N ALA A 611 113.10 45.11 143.38
CA ALA A 611 113.64 45.42 142.05
C ALA A 611 112.64 46.13 141.12
N GLN A 612 111.33 46.00 141.34
CA GLN A 612 110.31 46.70 140.53
C GLN A 612 110.15 48.16 140.97
N HIS A 613 110.16 48.46 142.27
CA HIS A 613 110.06 49.82 142.80
C HIS A 613 111.19 50.73 142.30
N VAL A 614 112.43 50.21 142.25
CA VAL A 614 113.60 50.94 141.74
C VAL A 614 113.49 51.24 140.23
N ALA A 615 112.81 50.39 139.46
CA ALA A 615 112.59 50.63 138.03
C ALA A 615 111.55 51.73 137.76
N GLU A 616 110.55 51.90 138.65
CA GLU A 616 109.54 52.95 138.51
C GLU A 616 110.12 54.34 138.79
N GLU A 617 110.98 54.49 139.81
CA GLU A 617 111.72 55.73 140.07
C GLU A 617 112.64 56.13 138.90
N LEU A 618 113.32 55.16 138.29
CA LEU A 618 114.13 55.36 137.09
C LEU A 618 113.29 55.87 135.90
N SER A 619 112.02 55.48 135.81
CA SER A 619 111.09 55.95 134.77
C SER A 619 110.69 57.42 134.97
N ALA A 620 110.57 57.88 136.22
CA ALA A 620 110.28 59.27 136.54
C ALA A 620 111.48 60.19 136.25
N ALA A 621 112.70 59.76 136.59
CA ALA A 621 113.93 60.50 136.28
C ALA A 621 114.11 60.72 134.77
N ASN A 622 113.87 59.69 133.95
CA ASN A 622 113.95 59.81 132.49
C ASN A 622 112.95 60.83 131.90
N ARG A 623 111.76 60.99 132.48
CA ARG A 623 110.77 62.00 132.02
C ARG A 623 111.23 63.45 132.24
N VAL A 624 112.08 63.71 133.23
CA VAL A 624 112.67 65.04 133.46
C VAL A 624 113.89 65.25 132.57
N LEU A 625 114.67 64.20 132.32
CA LEU A 625 115.78 64.22 131.35
C LEU A 625 115.27 64.51 129.92
N ASP A 626 114.14 63.90 129.53
CA ASP A 626 113.40 64.20 128.29
C ASP A 626 113.17 65.72 128.16
N GLN A 627 112.81 66.45 129.21
CA GLN A 627 112.53 67.89 129.13
C GLN A 627 113.78 68.79 129.05
N SER A 628 114.99 68.23 129.29
CA SER A 628 116.23 69.01 129.38
C SER A 628 117.13 68.92 128.14
N GLN A 629 116.90 68.00 127.19
CA GLN A 629 117.80 67.78 126.04
C GLN A 629 117.10 67.86 124.68
N GLN A 630 117.28 69.00 124.03
CA GLN A 630 117.00 69.21 122.60
C GLN A 630 117.97 68.39 121.74
N PRO A 631 117.62 68.01 120.48
CA PRO A 631 116.30 68.13 119.84
C PRO A 631 115.35 66.98 120.22
N TYR A 632 115.84 66.02 121.00
CA TYR A 632 115.24 64.70 121.11
C TYR A 632 113.89 64.67 121.82
N SER A 633 113.49 65.70 122.58
CA SER A 633 112.18 65.72 123.26
C SER A 633 111.00 66.09 122.36
N TYR A 634 111.13 67.09 121.48
CA TYR A 634 110.14 67.26 120.42
C TYR A 634 110.24 66.08 119.44
N LEU A 635 111.38 65.38 119.37
CA LEU A 635 111.51 64.07 118.73
C LEU A 635 110.98 62.90 119.58
N ILE A 636 110.66 63.02 120.87
CA ILE A 636 110.21 61.92 121.76
C ILE A 636 108.73 62.06 122.11
N GLU A 637 108.18 63.27 122.18
CA GLU A 637 106.75 63.47 122.00
C GLU A 637 106.35 63.35 120.53
N SER A 638 107.23 63.61 119.55
CA SER A 638 106.99 63.15 118.17
C SER A 638 107.55 61.75 117.83
N LEU A 639 108.22 61.02 118.74
CA LEU A 639 108.34 59.55 118.73
C LEU A 639 107.36 58.89 119.71
N ARG A 640 106.46 59.65 120.34
CA ARG A 640 105.23 59.14 120.99
C ARG A 640 104.00 59.44 120.14
N LEU A 641 103.93 60.59 119.47
CA LEU A 641 103.01 60.83 118.36
C LEU A 641 103.45 60.06 117.10
N ARG A 642 104.74 59.78 116.94
CA ARG A 642 105.26 58.70 116.07
C ARG A 642 105.84 57.55 116.89
N ASP A 643 105.12 57.14 117.92
CA ASP A 643 104.86 55.72 118.14
C ASP A 643 103.38 55.41 118.36
N SER A 644 102.48 56.41 118.42
CA SER A 644 101.11 56.19 117.98
C SER A 644 101.06 56.10 116.45
N GLN A 645 101.71 57.01 115.70
CA GLN A 645 101.89 56.85 114.25
C GLN A 645 102.87 55.74 113.88
N ILE A 646 103.96 55.48 114.61
CA ILE A 646 104.78 54.28 114.34
C ILE A 646 104.08 53.00 114.81
N ASN A 647 103.21 52.95 115.84
CA ASN A 647 102.38 51.75 116.07
C ASN A 647 101.25 51.60 115.03
N ALA A 648 100.62 52.68 114.56
CA ALA A 648 99.66 52.60 113.46
C ALA A 648 100.35 52.17 112.14
N GLN A 649 101.54 52.70 111.85
CA GLN A 649 102.35 52.28 110.71
C GLN A 649 102.99 50.90 110.94
N LYS A 650 103.33 50.48 112.17
CA LYS A 650 103.75 49.09 112.49
C LYS A 650 102.59 48.15 112.22
N ASN A 651 101.35 48.47 112.60
CA ASN A 651 100.19 47.63 112.29
C ASN A 651 99.94 47.52 110.78
N HIS A 652 100.12 48.61 110.03
CA HIS A 652 100.02 48.57 108.57
C HIS A 652 101.21 47.86 107.90
N ILE A 653 102.42 48.05 108.43
CA ILE A 653 103.64 47.28 108.10
C ILE A 653 103.47 45.82 108.52
N GLN A 654 102.67 45.50 109.53
CA GLN A 654 102.41 44.14 110.00
C GLN A 654 101.49 43.41 109.03
N GLN A 655 100.44 44.08 108.51
CA GLN A 655 99.66 43.56 107.38
C GLN A 655 100.52 43.40 106.11
N LEU A 656 101.36 44.39 105.79
CA LEU A 656 102.30 44.30 104.67
C LEU A 656 103.43 43.26 104.93
N GLN A 657 103.73 42.92 106.18
CA GLN A 657 104.62 41.84 106.59
C GLN A 657 103.90 40.48 106.56
N GLU A 658 102.58 40.41 106.75
CA GLU A 658 101.81 39.18 106.51
C GLU A 658 101.77 38.86 105.02
N ASP A 659 101.49 39.85 104.16
CA ASP A 659 101.51 39.67 102.70
C ASP A 659 102.94 39.52 102.15
N LEU A 660 103.94 40.21 102.69
CA LEU A 660 105.35 39.87 102.42
C LEU A 660 105.72 38.50 102.99
N SER A 661 105.15 38.02 104.09
CA SER A 661 105.41 36.65 104.56
C SER A 661 104.82 35.61 103.61
N ARG A 662 103.74 35.93 102.88
CA ARG A 662 103.21 35.07 101.81
C ARG A 662 104.20 35.02 100.65
N PHE A 663 104.67 36.16 100.15
CA PHE A 663 105.57 36.21 98.98
C PHE A 663 107.06 35.93 99.27
N GLU A 664 107.54 36.11 100.50
CA GLU A 664 108.91 35.75 100.89
C GLU A 664 109.04 34.29 101.32
N LYS A 665 107.97 33.62 101.77
CA LYS A 665 107.98 32.14 101.96
C LYS A 665 108.23 31.41 100.64
N GLU A 666 107.63 31.86 99.54
CA GLU A 666 107.88 31.32 98.20
C GLU A 666 109.32 31.55 97.72
N ARG A 667 110.07 32.45 98.36
CA ARG A 667 111.43 32.84 97.99
C ARG A 667 112.52 32.30 98.93
N ALA A 668 112.23 32.10 100.21
CA ALA A 668 113.25 31.95 101.26
C ALA A 668 113.81 30.53 101.43
N ASP A 669 113.01 29.47 101.28
CA ASP A 669 113.55 28.09 101.35
C ASP A 669 114.00 27.54 99.99
N LEU A 670 113.62 28.22 98.88
CA LEU A 670 114.42 28.20 97.65
C LEU A 670 115.81 28.85 97.85
N ILE A 671 116.01 29.63 98.92
CA ILE A 671 117.29 30.19 99.37
C ILE A 671 117.91 29.38 100.52
N LYS A 672 117.29 28.34 101.11
CA LYS A 672 117.87 27.56 102.24
C LYS A 672 117.62 26.03 102.23
N THR A 673 118.16 25.17 101.34
CA THR A 673 119.05 25.19 100.15
C THR A 673 120.40 25.93 100.19
N LYS A 674 120.42 27.26 100.28
CA LYS A 674 121.58 28.18 100.29
C LYS A 674 121.79 28.96 101.61
N ASN A 675 121.21 28.48 102.72
CA ASN A 675 121.97 27.84 103.80
C ASN A 675 122.01 26.35 103.41
N GLN A 676 122.77 26.00 102.36
CA GLN A 676 124.23 26.00 102.30
C GLN A 676 124.68 24.94 103.34
N MET A 677 125.62 24.05 103.05
CA MET A 677 126.95 24.45 102.57
C MET A 677 127.56 25.65 103.36
N THR A 678 126.91 26.11 104.46
CA THR A 678 127.31 27.03 105.54
C THR A 678 126.77 26.59 106.95
N SER A 679 125.98 25.53 107.03
CA SER A 679 126.51 24.30 107.66
C SER A 679 126.60 23.31 106.51
N ASP A 680 127.49 23.55 105.56
CA ASP A 680 128.94 23.59 105.71
C ASP A 680 129.30 22.26 106.37
N LEU A 681 130.04 21.46 105.63
CA LEU A 681 131.31 22.01 105.25
C LEU A 681 132.10 21.75 106.53
N GLU A 682 132.12 22.64 107.55
CA GLU A 682 132.43 22.50 109.02
C GLU A 682 132.25 21.14 109.75
N ARG A 683 131.72 20.09 109.11
CA ARG A 683 131.94 18.69 109.49
C ARG A 683 133.28 18.12 108.93
N LEU A 684 133.75 18.62 107.78
CA LEU A 684 135.17 19.02 107.53
C LEU A 684 135.72 19.62 108.82
N LEU A 685 137.05 19.63 108.95
CA LEU A 685 137.73 20.29 110.07
C LEU A 685 137.54 19.49 111.38
N ASN A 686 136.33 19.13 111.81
CA ASN A 686 136.15 18.22 112.96
C ASN A 686 136.33 16.72 112.63
N GLN A 687 136.22 16.28 111.36
CA GLN A 687 136.83 15.01 110.91
C GLN A 687 138.05 15.21 109.99
N ARG A 688 138.59 16.44 109.91
CA ARG A 688 140.01 16.69 109.56
C ARG A 688 140.95 16.27 110.71
N GLU A 689 140.42 15.69 111.77
CA GLU A 689 141.16 15.06 112.87
C GLU A 689 140.91 13.54 112.95
N GLU A 690 140.05 12.99 112.08
CA GLU A 690 140.10 11.57 111.65
C GLU A 690 140.90 11.38 110.34
N MET A 691 141.17 12.49 109.62
CA MET A 691 142.45 12.67 108.94
C MET A 691 143.59 12.42 109.95
N ALA A 692 144.78 12.10 109.46
CA ALA A 692 145.88 11.49 110.22
C ALA A 692 145.59 10.05 110.70
N VAL A 693 144.42 9.73 111.26
CA VAL A 693 144.11 8.37 111.77
C VAL A 693 143.85 7.37 110.66
N MET A 694 142.67 7.33 110.00
CA MET A 694 142.39 6.26 109.02
C MET A 694 142.96 6.51 107.60
N LYS A 695 143.81 7.54 107.51
CA LYS A 695 144.98 7.57 106.62
C LYS A 695 145.93 6.36 106.83
N GLN A 696 145.75 5.60 107.92
CA GLN A 696 146.48 4.39 108.32
C GLN A 696 145.68 3.07 108.26
N VAL A 697 144.46 3.07 107.72
CA VAL A 697 143.85 1.89 107.03
C VAL A 697 143.30 2.34 105.66
N VAL A 698 144.00 3.23 104.94
CA VAL A 698 145.21 2.91 104.17
C VAL A 698 145.03 1.65 103.31
N GLN A 699 144.97 1.89 102.00
CA GLN A 699 145.53 0.99 100.98
C GLN A 699 145.03 -0.48 100.96
N SER A 700 143.93 -0.80 101.64
CA SER A 700 143.38 -2.15 101.77
C SER A 700 141.84 -2.11 101.90
N LEU A 701 141.06 -2.03 100.81
CA LEU A 701 141.39 -2.14 99.39
C LEU A 701 140.68 -0.97 98.68
N HIS A 702 141.34 0.08 98.20
CA HIS A 702 142.42 0.11 97.21
C HIS A 702 141.97 -0.43 95.85
N SER A 703 141.62 0.50 94.95
CA SER A 703 140.84 0.27 93.74
C SER A 703 139.39 -0.16 94.02
N ARG A 704 138.39 0.41 93.36
CA ARG A 704 138.39 1.64 92.53
C ARG A 704 137.17 2.45 93.00
N ARG A 705 137.37 3.73 93.32
CA ARG A 705 136.99 4.89 92.48
C ARG A 705 135.49 4.87 92.14
N TYR A 706 134.76 5.91 92.54
CA TYR A 706 134.71 7.23 91.86
C TYR A 706 134.28 7.09 90.38
N GLY A 707 133.81 8.21 89.82
CA GLY A 707 134.47 8.73 88.63
C GLY A 707 134.12 7.99 87.34
N ASP A 708 133.11 8.40 86.58
CA ASP A 708 132.84 9.81 86.29
C ASP A 708 132.17 10.59 87.44
N ASP A 709 132.68 11.74 87.91
CA ASP A 709 133.40 12.83 87.22
C ASP A 709 132.67 13.31 85.97
N ARG A 710 131.97 14.45 86.06
CA ARG A 710 132.37 15.62 85.26
C ARG A 710 131.80 16.91 85.84
N PRO A 711 132.57 18.01 85.88
CA PRO A 711 132.08 19.30 86.35
C PRO A 711 131.31 20.05 85.25
N HIS A 712 130.71 21.18 85.64
CA HIS A 712 130.49 22.30 84.71
C HIS A 712 131.83 23.04 84.54
N PRO A 713 132.40 23.06 83.32
CA PRO A 713 132.98 24.28 82.76
C PRO A 713 132.48 24.47 81.31
N GLN A 714 131.97 25.62 80.88
CA GLN A 714 132.51 26.99 80.89
C GLN A 714 133.77 27.21 80.01
N GLU A 715 133.52 27.85 78.87
CA GLU A 715 134.11 29.13 78.43
C GLU A 715 135.54 29.21 77.85
N ALA A 716 135.61 29.40 76.52
CA ALA A 716 136.35 30.47 75.82
C ALA A 716 135.95 30.49 74.31
N SER A 717 135.60 31.61 73.65
CA SER A 717 135.12 32.95 74.06
C SER A 717 134.18 33.49 72.93
N THR A 718 133.52 34.66 72.92
CA THR A 718 133.17 35.69 73.94
C THR A 718 131.63 35.69 74.19
N THR A 719 131.03 34.64 74.78
CA THR A 719 131.72 33.55 75.49
C THR A 719 131.14 32.14 75.21
N SER A 720 131.38 31.66 73.97
CA SER A 720 131.59 30.23 73.59
C SER A 720 130.40 29.28 73.27
N THR A 721 130.64 28.40 72.27
CA THR A 721 130.32 26.95 72.08
C THR A 721 129.13 26.24 72.78
N ALA A 722 128.54 25.13 72.30
CA ALA A 722 128.47 24.38 71.01
C ALA A 722 127.62 23.08 71.26
N VAL A 723 127.93 21.94 70.60
CA VAL A 723 127.41 20.56 70.83
C VAL A 723 125.98 20.27 70.32
N ARG A 724 125.66 19.01 69.97
CA ARG A 724 124.39 18.61 69.31
C ARG A 724 124.08 17.08 69.37
N SER A 725 122.78 16.74 69.41
CA SER A 725 122.08 15.57 68.79
C SER A 725 122.54 14.10 68.98
N THR A 726 121.57 13.21 69.29
CA THR A 726 121.36 11.81 68.80
C THR A 726 122.48 10.75 68.87
N GLY A 727 122.21 9.57 69.45
CA GLY A 727 123.03 8.34 69.27
C GLY A 727 122.43 7.05 69.91
N PRO A 728 122.69 5.80 69.40
CA PRO A 728 121.93 4.61 69.81
C PRO A 728 122.70 3.28 70.13
N ARG A 729 121.94 2.25 70.58
CA ARG A 729 121.97 0.81 70.15
C ARG A 729 122.72 -0.26 71.02
N VAL A 730 122.08 -1.46 71.10
CA VAL A 730 122.62 -2.86 71.27
C VAL A 730 122.56 -3.59 72.65
N ARG A 731 121.82 -4.73 72.64
CA ARG A 731 121.87 -6.00 73.43
C ARG A 731 121.46 -6.12 74.93
N ALA A 732 120.84 -7.29 75.19
CA ALA A 732 120.68 -8.05 76.45
C ALA A 732 121.64 -9.29 76.40
N PRO A 733 121.65 -10.33 77.30
CA PRO A 733 120.64 -10.74 78.31
C PRO A 733 121.18 -11.36 79.65
N LEU A 734 120.28 -12.04 80.39
CA LEU A 734 120.46 -13.20 81.33
C LEU A 734 120.47 -13.01 82.88
N GLN A 735 119.48 -13.71 83.46
CA GLN A 735 119.43 -14.56 84.67
C GLN A 735 119.39 -14.04 86.14
N ASP A 736 118.33 -14.51 86.80
CA ASP A 736 118.21 -15.20 88.10
C ASP A 736 118.22 -14.50 89.48
N SER A 737 117.15 -14.84 90.21
CA SER A 737 117.07 -15.14 91.66
C SER A 737 116.75 -14.05 92.71
N ASN A 738 115.44 -13.99 93.01
CA ASN A 738 114.86 -14.28 94.35
C ASN A 738 114.71 -13.19 95.46
N THR A 739 113.55 -13.28 96.14
CA THR A 739 113.21 -12.84 97.52
C THR A 739 112.95 -11.35 97.89
N TYR A 740 111.71 -11.09 98.34
CA TYR A 740 111.25 -10.17 99.43
C TYR A 740 111.66 -8.67 99.38
N THR A 741 110.79 -7.69 99.05
CA THR A 741 109.59 -7.12 99.77
C THR A 741 109.89 -6.21 100.99
N PRO A 742 109.05 -5.19 101.32
CA PRO A 742 108.26 -4.31 100.43
C PRO A 742 108.07 -2.83 100.92
N ALA A 743 107.45 -1.98 100.08
CA ALA A 743 106.55 -0.85 100.43
C ALA A 743 107.14 0.43 101.13
N PRO A 744 106.38 1.53 101.29
CA PRO A 744 105.45 2.24 100.36
C PRO A 744 105.85 3.75 100.19
N THR A 745 105.13 4.74 99.59
CA THR A 745 103.68 5.08 99.60
C THR A 745 103.29 6.24 98.61
N LEU A 746 102.01 6.30 98.19
CA LEU A 746 101.20 7.46 97.67
C LEU A 746 101.51 8.17 96.31
N PHE A 747 100.51 8.31 95.41
CA PHE A 747 99.74 9.57 95.13
C PHE A 747 98.82 9.59 93.84
N THR A 748 97.51 9.85 94.04
CA THR A 748 96.50 10.63 93.22
C THR A 748 96.08 10.41 91.74
N ASN A 749 94.73 10.42 91.56
CA ASN A 749 93.84 11.20 90.63
C ASN A 749 93.72 11.01 89.09
N ARG A 750 92.48 10.63 88.69
CA ARG A 750 91.51 11.21 87.71
C ARG A 750 91.89 11.66 86.27
N ASP A 751 90.95 11.38 85.37
CA ASP A 751 90.85 11.64 83.91
C ASP A 751 90.24 13.04 83.57
N PRO A 752 89.88 13.37 82.30
CA PRO A 752 90.49 13.15 80.97
C PRO A 752 90.81 14.52 80.29
N PRO A 753 90.98 14.65 78.94
CA PRO A 753 89.84 15.17 78.16
C PRO A 753 89.78 14.83 76.65
N GLU A 754 88.59 15.05 76.06
CA GLU A 754 88.34 15.22 74.62
C GLU A 754 88.76 16.64 74.15
N TRP A 755 89.51 16.77 73.05
CA TRP A 755 89.37 17.95 72.19
C TRP A 755 89.72 17.73 70.69
N TYR A 756 88.67 17.44 69.90
CA TYR A 756 88.07 18.46 69.02
C TYR A 756 88.92 19.10 67.87
N LYS A 757 88.51 18.81 66.62
CA LYS A 757 88.80 19.50 65.32
C LYS A 757 90.23 19.34 64.75
N ARG A 758 90.38 18.80 63.53
CA ARG A 758 89.95 19.43 62.25
C ARG A 758 89.33 18.39 61.29
N VAL A 759 88.08 18.59 60.83
CA VAL A 759 87.72 19.17 59.51
C VAL A 759 88.28 18.31 58.35
N LYS A 760 87.54 17.42 57.66
CA LYS A 760 86.16 17.41 57.06
C LYS A 760 86.09 18.15 55.70
N GLN A 761 85.43 17.50 54.72
CA GLN A 761 85.47 17.76 53.26
C GLN A 761 86.77 17.27 52.61
N ARG A 762 86.82 16.62 51.44
CA ARG A 762 85.83 16.05 50.47
C ARG A 762 86.60 14.92 49.72
N SER A 763 86.04 13.93 49.03
CA SER A 763 84.66 13.49 48.73
C SER A 763 84.71 12.05 48.18
N GLY A 764 83.63 11.26 48.29
CA GLY A 764 83.55 9.92 47.69
C GLY A 764 82.12 9.40 47.56
N THR A 765 81.94 8.35 46.75
CA THR A 765 80.67 7.73 46.29
C THR A 765 79.83 8.59 45.31
N GLU A 766 78.98 7.90 44.54
CA GLU A 766 78.50 8.35 43.22
C GLU A 766 76.98 8.61 43.14
N ARG A 767 76.55 9.05 41.93
CA ARG A 767 75.23 8.84 41.32
C ARG A 767 74.00 9.40 42.06
N THR A 768 73.49 10.50 41.51
CA THR A 768 72.05 10.59 41.22
C THR A 768 71.85 11.28 39.86
N LYS A 769 70.73 11.02 39.18
CA LYS A 769 70.51 11.46 37.79
C LYS A 769 70.02 12.91 37.74
N TYR A 770 70.48 13.67 36.74
CA TYR A 770 69.89 14.97 36.41
C TYR A 770 68.53 14.82 35.71
N SER A 771 67.56 15.59 36.20
CA SER A 771 66.65 16.37 35.36
C SER A 771 67.03 17.86 35.54
N GLN A 772 66.56 18.86 34.79
CA GLN A 772 65.57 18.93 33.71
C GLN A 772 65.81 20.24 32.91
N VAL A 773 65.11 20.42 31.79
CA VAL A 773 64.86 21.71 31.09
C VAL A 773 66.08 22.45 30.52
N TYR A 774 66.04 22.70 29.20
CA TYR A 774 66.15 24.06 28.68
C TYR A 774 65.14 24.26 27.54
N ALA A 775 64.26 25.25 27.72
CA ALA A 775 63.37 25.77 26.70
C ALA A 775 63.17 27.27 26.99
N THR A 776 63.69 28.15 26.12
CA THR A 776 63.30 29.57 25.99
C THR A 776 64.01 30.18 24.77
N SER A 777 63.43 30.05 23.58
CA SER A 777 63.46 30.98 22.42
C SER A 777 62.61 30.39 21.31
#